data_AF-A0AAV2H452-F1
#
_entry.id   AF-A0AAV2H452-F1
#
_cell.length_a   1.000
_cell.length_b   1.000
_cell.length_c   1.000
_cell.angle_alpha   90.00
_cell.angle_beta   90.00
_cell.angle_gamma   90.00
#
_symmetry.space_group_name_H-M   'P 1'
#
loop_
_entity.id
_entity.type
_entity.pdbx_description
1 polymer ?
#
loop_
_entity_poly.entity_id
_entity_poly.type
_entity_poly.pdbx_seq_one_letter_code
_entity_poly.pdbx_strand_id
1 'polypeptide(L)'
;MTDPADLHDEEDSEKTKFDLSDDQNKTTTTVNLDPDESSARLIINGGSGKGDYDDTKTKIVDGTASSDGEVSFNGLGKDEVLKYANDPFWVRLRWILFILFWVGWIAMLVTAITIIVLAPRCPPRPDLKWYNTEIVYQVAPQSFKDSDGDGYGDFKGLTEKMSYITDNLGAKAIWLNSIYKNDGRDGGLGIIDHKDIDPKFGVSLDDFKDWLKKMRKEGKKIILDLIPNQTSKNHTWFLESKKGVQKYKDYYVWSNKTDAPNWESYYGEPAWKKDTERNEWYLHQFGADHPDLNLQNEDVREEIKGIMKFWFDAGVSGFHIQGLEYLVEDADLRDEDDQKLMSRNNRGSLEFLEELRVVADQYSDKPGRERLLFGSVLMANKNQTLEYWGTAEKKRLHIVVPVMEKLKEPCNAACAKTLIDELIDNNTQQWLGLQLSNEYVTRVASRMDSSGELYKSRLMVAHALQLLLPGTVFNYYGDEFGQRESIPDGSINMNGRETHVSPMQWNTQENAGFTDGPKPWNNVGPNYKEDNVQVAEAHNANTPLDEFISLSKLRTKESFQWGKTKVVSPNDELLLFTRRATRFSYFLTIINFSNNKTYVAPHNLEEMGVKAEGKVVYHSKDMKLDEKISFQDKGLQLNPYNIVVVEYASDE
;
A
#
# COMPACT_ATOMS: atom_id res chain seq x y z
N MET A 1 -4.07 -63.89 -6.22
CA MET A 1 -3.19 -64.89 -5.60
C MET A 1 -1.93 -64.16 -5.16
N THR A 2 -1.69 -64.16 -3.85
CA THR A 2 -0.44 -63.89 -3.10
C THR A 2 0.30 -62.54 -3.31
N ASP A 3 0.14 -61.70 -2.29
CA ASP A 3 1.09 -60.72 -1.69
C ASP A 3 2.26 -61.46 -0.96
N PRO A 4 3.26 -60.84 -0.27
CA PRO A 4 3.81 -59.46 -0.21
C PRO A 4 5.37 -59.38 -0.13
N ALA A 5 5.89 -58.17 0.16
CA ALA A 5 7.05 -57.80 1.03
C ALA A 5 8.36 -57.35 0.31
N ASP A 6 8.71 -56.05 0.41
CA ASP A 6 9.68 -55.41 1.36
C ASP A 6 11.15 -55.53 0.87
N LEU A 7 12.09 -54.60 1.02
CA LEU A 7 12.23 -53.25 1.59
C LEU A 7 13.65 -52.74 1.20
N HIS A 8 13.83 -51.42 1.22
CA HIS A 8 15.08 -50.64 1.41
C HIS A 8 16.12 -50.44 0.28
N ASP A 9 16.13 -49.19 -0.20
CA ASP A 9 17.21 -48.18 -0.17
C ASP A 9 18.65 -48.59 -0.49
N GLU A 10 19.21 -47.98 -1.53
CA GLU A 10 20.51 -47.31 -1.49
C GLU A 10 20.60 -46.30 -2.65
N GLU A 11 20.65 -45.01 -2.31
CA GLU A 11 20.82 -43.89 -3.22
C GLU A 11 22.30 -43.48 -3.20
N ASP A 12 23.02 -43.75 -4.29
CA ASP A 12 24.41 -43.38 -4.47
C ASP A 12 24.52 -42.23 -5.49
N SER A 13 25.11 -41.13 -5.05
CA SER A 13 25.18 -39.86 -5.75
C SER A 13 26.37 -39.77 -6.70
N GLU A 14 26.17 -39.33 -7.95
CA GLU A 14 27.23 -38.72 -8.76
C GLU A 14 26.78 -37.44 -9.48
N LYS A 15 27.42 -36.33 -9.05
CA LYS A 15 28.05 -35.27 -9.86
C LYS A 15 27.20 -34.46 -10.86
N THR A 16 27.10 -33.17 -10.55
CA THR A 16 27.51 -32.14 -11.53
C THR A 16 28.13 -30.91 -10.86
N LYS A 17 29.31 -30.55 -11.39
CA LYS A 17 30.16 -29.41 -11.06
C LYS A 17 29.49 -28.07 -11.39
N PHE A 18 29.71 -27.06 -10.55
CA PHE A 18 29.92 -25.69 -11.01
C PHE A 18 31.07 -25.07 -10.21
N ASP A 19 31.99 -24.47 -10.95
CA ASP A 19 33.28 -23.93 -10.53
C ASP A 19 33.16 -22.40 -10.51
N LEU A 20 33.38 -21.77 -9.36
CA LEU A 20 33.66 -20.34 -9.24
C LEU A 20 34.68 -20.15 -8.12
N SER A 21 35.80 -19.58 -8.53
CA SER A 21 37.03 -19.33 -7.79
C SER A 21 36.92 -18.20 -6.76
N ASP A 22 37.71 -18.39 -5.72
CA ASP A 22 38.38 -17.44 -4.84
C ASP A 22 37.74 -16.91 -3.55
N ASP A 23 38.53 -17.17 -2.51
CA ASP A 23 38.76 -16.50 -1.23
C ASP A 23 37.85 -16.72 -0.01
N GLN A 24 38.11 -17.89 0.60
CA GLN A 24 38.81 -18.06 1.89
C GLN A 24 38.22 -17.46 3.18
N ASN A 25 37.99 -18.41 4.11
CA ASN A 25 37.94 -18.31 5.58
C ASN A 25 36.64 -17.86 6.28
N LYS A 26 35.68 -18.80 6.33
CA LYS A 26 34.90 -19.08 7.55
C LYS A 26 35.01 -20.56 7.90
N THR A 27 35.83 -20.90 8.88
CA THR A 27 35.82 -22.23 9.51
C THR A 27 34.90 -22.17 10.73
N THR A 28 33.74 -22.81 10.61
CA THR A 28 32.84 -23.13 11.70
C THR A 28 33.40 -24.35 12.43
N THR A 29 33.80 -24.22 13.69
CA THR A 29 34.16 -25.35 14.55
C THR A 29 32.91 -25.85 15.27
N THR A 30 32.45 -27.04 14.92
CA THR A 30 31.52 -27.85 15.73
C THR A 30 32.28 -28.40 16.94
N VAL A 31 31.79 -28.11 18.14
CA VAL A 31 32.29 -28.71 19.39
C VAL A 31 31.35 -29.85 19.77
N ASN A 32 31.84 -31.09 19.64
CA ASN A 32 31.27 -32.24 20.36
C ASN A 32 31.75 -32.15 21.81
N LEU A 33 30.80 -32.00 22.74
CA LEU A 33 31.06 -32.09 24.17
C LEU A 33 30.87 -33.54 24.60
N ASP A 34 31.97 -34.23 24.91
CA ASP A 34 31.94 -35.46 25.69
C ASP A 34 31.77 -35.10 27.18
N PRO A 35 30.85 -35.73 27.92
CA PRO A 35 30.48 -35.28 29.26
C PRO A 35 31.26 -36.06 30.34
N ASP A 36 32.60 -35.99 30.39
CA ASP A 36 33.33 -36.54 31.55
C ASP A 36 34.82 -36.12 31.73
N GLU A 37 35.24 -34.92 31.30
CA GLU A 37 36.55 -34.39 31.69
C GLU A 37 36.48 -33.00 32.33
N SER A 38 36.55 -32.96 33.66
CA SER A 38 36.84 -31.75 34.42
C SER A 38 38.37 -31.53 34.48
N SER A 39 38.95 -30.99 33.41
CA SER A 39 40.28 -30.40 33.48
C SER A 39 40.35 -29.13 32.63
N ALA A 40 40.49 -27.98 33.30
CA ALA A 40 40.75 -26.72 32.63
C ALA A 40 42.18 -26.74 32.08
N ARG A 41 42.33 -26.86 30.75
CA ARG A 41 43.62 -26.72 30.07
C ARG A 41 43.89 -25.24 29.80
N LEU A 42 44.93 -24.70 30.41
CA LEU A 42 45.42 -23.35 30.15
C LEU A 42 46.51 -23.43 29.07
N ILE A 43 46.18 -23.06 27.83
CA ILE A 43 47.14 -23.01 26.72
C ILE A 43 47.79 -21.62 26.72
N ILE A 44 49.10 -21.54 27.01
CA ILE A 44 49.89 -20.31 26.84
C ILE A 44 50.73 -20.47 25.57
N ASN A 45 50.35 -19.80 24.48
CA ASN A 45 51.17 -19.70 23.28
C ASN A 45 52.22 -18.59 23.46
N GLY A 46 53.44 -18.97 23.85
CA GLY A 46 54.64 -18.15 23.69
C GLY A 46 55.24 -18.38 22.30
N GLY A 47 55.45 -17.31 21.54
CA GLY A 47 55.82 -17.36 20.13
C GLY A 47 57.27 -17.76 19.82
N SER A 48 57.44 -18.15 18.56
CA SER A 48 58.66 -18.26 17.73
C SER A 48 59.56 -19.48 17.91
N GLY A 49 59.52 -20.38 16.92
CA GLY A 49 60.53 -21.41 16.72
C GLY A 49 60.08 -22.50 15.74
N LYS A 50 60.74 -22.59 14.58
CA LYS A 50 60.58 -23.65 13.57
C LYS A 50 60.97 -25.02 14.14
N GLY A 51 60.21 -26.08 13.83
CA GLY A 51 60.71 -27.45 13.92
C GLY A 51 59.61 -28.52 14.03
N ASP A 52 59.74 -29.53 13.16
CA ASP A 52 59.03 -30.81 13.00
C ASP A 52 58.08 -31.33 14.09
N TYR A 53 56.99 -31.94 13.61
CA TYR A 53 56.20 -32.92 14.35
C TYR A 53 57.06 -34.17 14.62
N ASP A 54 57.32 -34.47 15.89
CA ASP A 54 57.64 -35.82 16.33
C ASP A 54 56.71 -36.21 17.48
N ASP A 55 55.90 -37.23 17.23
CA ASP A 55 55.01 -37.85 18.19
C ASP A 55 55.84 -38.69 19.17
N THR A 56 55.37 -38.83 20.41
CA THR A 56 55.91 -39.71 21.47
C THR A 56 57.17 -39.25 22.22
N LYS A 57 56.96 -38.42 23.25
CA LYS A 57 57.53 -38.58 24.62
C LYS A 57 57.02 -37.48 25.55
N THR A 58 55.90 -37.73 26.23
CA THR A 58 55.48 -36.91 27.37
C THR A 58 56.42 -37.19 28.54
N LYS A 59 57.40 -36.31 28.76
CA LYS A 59 58.19 -36.30 30.00
C LYS A 59 57.31 -35.66 31.07
N ILE A 60 56.87 -36.44 32.05
CA ILE A 60 56.34 -35.89 33.30
C ILE A 60 57.52 -35.18 33.96
N VAL A 61 57.50 -33.86 33.96
CA VAL A 61 58.44 -33.06 34.74
C VAL A 61 57.76 -32.81 36.07
N ASP A 62 58.06 -33.65 37.07
CA ASP A 62 57.93 -33.24 38.46
C ASP A 62 58.82 -32.01 38.64
N GLY A 63 58.21 -30.90 39.06
CA GLY A 63 58.86 -29.61 39.17
C GLY A 63 60.01 -29.61 40.19
N THR A 64 61.20 -30.00 39.75
CA THR A 64 62.45 -29.58 40.37
C THR A 64 62.97 -28.38 39.59
N ALA A 65 62.95 -27.23 40.24
CA ALA A 65 63.43 -25.96 39.74
C ALA A 65 64.82 -26.09 39.08
N SER A 66 64.94 -25.59 37.85
CA SER A 66 66.22 -25.37 37.20
C SER A 66 66.34 -23.91 36.78
N SER A 67 66.37 -23.02 37.75
CA SER A 67 67.12 -21.75 37.75
C SER A 67 66.65 -20.86 38.91
N ASP A 68 67.60 -20.17 39.53
CA ASP A 68 67.36 -19.21 40.61
C ASP A 68 66.54 -18.02 40.07
N GLY A 69 65.21 -18.06 40.20
CA GLY A 69 64.36 -16.89 39.93
C GLY A 69 62.88 -17.12 39.63
N GLU A 70 62.42 -18.32 39.28
CA GLU A 70 61.02 -18.55 38.92
C GLU A 70 60.17 -19.05 40.10
N VAL A 71 59.24 -18.20 40.57
CA VAL A 71 58.21 -18.60 41.54
C VAL A 71 57.11 -19.35 40.78
N SER A 72 57.19 -20.69 40.76
CA SER A 72 56.09 -21.55 40.29
C SER A 72 54.93 -21.49 41.28
N PHE A 73 53.78 -20.94 40.84
CA PHE A 73 52.54 -21.00 41.62
C PHE A 73 51.95 -22.41 41.52
N ASN A 74 52.36 -23.31 42.41
CA ASN A 74 51.76 -24.64 42.52
C ASN A 74 50.35 -24.51 43.11
N GLY A 75 49.33 -24.91 42.36
CA GLY A 75 47.97 -25.04 42.90
C GLY A 75 47.95 -26.05 44.06
N LEU A 76 47.29 -25.71 45.15
CA LEU A 76 47.14 -26.60 46.32
C LEU A 76 46.33 -27.85 45.93
N GLY A 77 46.78 -29.03 46.33
CA GLY A 77 46.02 -30.28 46.19
C GLY A 77 44.76 -30.27 47.07
N LYS A 78 43.77 -31.14 46.77
CA LYS A 78 42.48 -31.21 47.49
C LYS A 78 42.66 -31.27 49.02
N ASP A 79 43.57 -32.11 49.50
CA ASP A 79 43.80 -32.32 50.93
C ASP A 79 44.49 -31.13 51.60
N GLU A 80 45.28 -30.35 50.86
CA GLU A 80 45.90 -29.13 51.35
C GLU A 80 44.91 -27.96 51.37
N VAL A 81 44.06 -27.84 50.35
CA VAL A 81 42.96 -26.86 50.33
C VAL A 81 42.00 -27.12 51.49
N LEU A 82 41.65 -28.38 51.78
CA LEU A 82 40.73 -28.72 52.87
C LEU A 82 41.24 -28.30 54.26
N LYS A 83 42.56 -28.19 54.47
CA LYS A 83 43.14 -27.67 55.71
C LYS A 83 42.79 -26.20 55.95
N TYR A 84 42.71 -25.40 54.88
CA TYR A 84 42.41 -23.96 54.95
C TYR A 84 40.95 -23.63 54.59
N ALA A 85 40.23 -24.55 53.94
CA ALA A 85 38.85 -24.34 53.49
C ALA A 85 37.86 -24.13 54.64
N ASN A 86 38.19 -24.67 55.83
CA ASN A 86 37.41 -24.54 57.05
C ASN A 86 37.93 -23.43 57.98
N ASP A 87 38.92 -22.64 57.55
CA ASP A 87 39.35 -21.47 58.30
C ASP A 87 38.16 -20.50 58.48
N PRO A 88 37.88 -20.03 59.71
CA PRO A 88 36.78 -19.12 59.98
C PRO A 88 36.72 -17.91 59.05
N PHE A 89 37.86 -17.38 58.61
CA PHE A 89 37.92 -16.26 57.67
C PHE A 89 37.35 -16.63 56.29
N TRP A 90 37.84 -17.70 55.67
CA TRP A 90 37.42 -18.12 54.34
C TRP A 90 35.97 -18.60 54.29
N VAL A 91 35.50 -19.25 55.36
CA VAL A 91 34.09 -19.63 55.51
C VAL A 91 33.20 -18.39 55.57
N ARG A 92 33.53 -17.40 56.40
CA ARG A 92 32.77 -16.15 56.49
C ARG A 92 32.77 -15.40 55.17
N LEU A 93 33.92 -15.28 54.50
CA LEU A 93 34.02 -14.60 53.22
C LEU A 93 33.16 -15.28 52.14
N ARG A 94 33.19 -16.61 52.04
CA ARG A 94 32.36 -17.35 51.07
C ARG A 94 30.87 -17.14 51.32
N TRP A 95 30.43 -17.21 52.58
CA TRP A 95 29.04 -16.95 52.95
C TRP A 95 28.62 -15.50 52.68
N ILE A 96 29.49 -14.53 52.97
CA ILE A 96 29.25 -13.11 52.65
C ILE A 96 29.09 -12.94 51.14
N LEU A 97 30.00 -13.47 50.33
CA LEU A 97 29.93 -13.38 48.87
C LEU A 97 28.69 -14.10 48.31
N PHE A 98 28.33 -15.27 48.85
CA PHE A 98 27.14 -16.00 48.45
C PHE A 98 25.85 -15.23 48.77
N ILE A 99 25.76 -14.65 49.97
CA ILE A 99 24.61 -13.82 50.36
C ILE A 99 24.55 -12.57 49.48
N LEU A 100 25.67 -11.88 49.28
CA LEU A 100 25.73 -10.69 48.41
C LEU A 100 25.33 -11.00 46.97
N PHE A 101 25.72 -12.17 46.45
CA PHE A 101 25.27 -12.62 45.13
C PHE A 101 23.75 -12.75 45.06
N TRP A 102 23.12 -13.42 46.02
CA TRP A 102 21.66 -13.59 46.03
C TRP A 102 20.91 -12.28 46.30
N VAL A 103 21.43 -11.42 47.17
CA VAL A 103 20.88 -10.08 47.40
C VAL A 103 20.97 -9.24 46.12
N GLY A 104 22.11 -9.26 45.43
CA GLY A 104 22.29 -8.58 44.15
C GLY A 104 21.36 -9.12 43.07
N TRP A 105 21.20 -10.44 42.98
CA TRP A 105 20.29 -11.08 42.04
C TRP A 105 18.82 -10.72 42.30
N ILE A 106 18.38 -10.76 43.56
CA ILE A 106 17.02 -10.34 43.97
C ILE A 106 16.82 -8.86 43.68
N ALA A 107 17.81 -8.01 43.98
CA ALA A 107 17.75 -6.59 43.69
C ALA A 107 17.59 -6.34 42.18
N MET A 108 18.39 -7.03 41.34
CA MET A 108 18.25 -6.96 39.88
C MET A 108 16.86 -7.39 39.41
N LEU A 109 16.31 -8.49 39.95
CA LEU A 109 14.98 -8.97 39.60
C LEU A 109 13.89 -7.96 40.00
N VAL A 110 13.95 -7.43 41.23
CA VAL A 110 13.00 -6.41 41.71
C VAL A 110 13.11 -5.14 40.87
N THR A 111 14.32 -4.70 40.53
CA THR A 111 14.53 -3.55 39.65
C THR A 111 13.95 -3.81 38.26
N ALA A 112 14.17 -5.00 37.67
CA ALA A 112 13.61 -5.36 36.37
C ALA A 112 12.08 -5.35 36.38
N ILE A 113 11.45 -5.96 37.39
CA ILE A 113 9.99 -5.94 37.57
C ILE A 113 9.49 -4.51 37.76
N THR A 114 10.19 -3.72 38.58
CA THR A 114 9.84 -2.33 38.86
C THR A 114 9.92 -1.48 37.61
N ILE A 115 10.94 -1.67 36.77
CA ILE A 115 11.03 -1.04 35.46
C ILE A 115 9.85 -1.47 34.58
N ILE A 116 9.51 -2.75 34.51
CA ILE A 116 8.37 -3.22 33.70
C ILE A 116 7.03 -2.62 34.17
N VAL A 117 6.84 -2.48 35.48
CA VAL A 117 5.59 -1.97 36.08
C VAL A 117 5.49 -0.45 36.01
N LEU A 118 6.59 0.28 36.27
CA LEU A 118 6.62 1.73 36.35
C LEU A 118 7.05 2.40 35.05
N ALA A 119 7.70 1.70 34.11
CA ALA A 119 8.00 2.27 32.82
C ALA A 119 6.67 2.71 32.19
N PRO A 120 6.57 3.97 31.75
CA PRO A 120 5.39 4.42 31.04
C PRO A 120 5.22 3.50 29.84
N ARG A 121 4.12 2.74 29.81
CA ARG A 121 3.78 1.90 28.66
C ARG A 121 3.92 2.80 27.43
N CYS A 122 4.73 2.40 26.45
CA CYS A 122 4.71 3.06 25.15
C CYS A 122 3.24 3.21 24.75
N PRO A 123 2.80 4.38 24.27
CA PRO A 123 1.42 4.55 23.83
C PRO A 123 1.09 3.38 22.90
N PRO A 124 -0.01 2.63 23.14
CA PRO A 124 -0.32 1.49 22.30
C PRO A 124 -0.52 2.01 20.87
N ARG A 125 0.40 1.64 19.98
CA ARG A 125 0.20 1.86 18.54
C ARG A 125 -1.05 1.07 18.15
N PRO A 126 -1.99 1.66 17.38
CA PRO A 126 -3.10 0.88 16.85
C PRO A 126 -2.57 -0.30 16.02
N ASP A 127 -3.30 -1.41 16.00
CA ASP A 127 -2.98 -2.56 15.14
C ASP A 127 -3.28 -2.22 13.68
N LEU A 128 -2.38 -1.44 13.08
CA LEU A 128 -2.46 -1.02 11.70
C LEU A 128 -1.92 -2.10 10.77
N LYS A 129 -2.67 -2.36 9.70
CA LYS A 129 -2.23 -3.23 8.61
C LYS A 129 -1.45 -2.41 7.59
N TRP A 130 -0.73 -3.08 6.70
CA TRP A 130 0.07 -2.39 5.68
C TRP A 130 -0.77 -1.39 4.86
N TYR A 131 -2.03 -1.73 4.55
CA TYR A 131 -2.92 -0.89 3.77
C TYR A 131 -3.43 0.34 4.52
N ASN A 132 -3.22 0.43 5.84
CA ASN A 132 -3.52 1.64 6.60
C ASN A 132 -2.38 2.67 6.49
N THR A 133 -1.16 2.20 6.25
CA THR A 133 0.04 3.04 6.39
C THR A 133 0.74 3.38 5.08
N GLU A 134 0.65 2.48 4.11
CA GLU A 134 1.29 2.64 2.80
C GLU A 134 0.49 3.58 1.88
N ILE A 135 1.19 4.21 0.95
CA ILE A 135 0.57 4.90 -0.18
C ILE A 135 0.27 3.86 -1.26
N VAL A 136 -0.96 3.87 -1.77
CA VAL A 136 -1.38 3.07 -2.93
C VAL A 136 -1.21 3.92 -4.18
N TYR A 137 -0.43 3.44 -5.14
CA TYR A 137 -0.20 4.08 -6.43
C TYR A 137 -0.94 3.31 -7.53
N GLN A 138 -1.97 3.92 -8.08
CA GLN A 138 -2.79 3.37 -9.15
C GLN A 138 -2.13 3.60 -10.51
N VAL A 139 -1.99 2.52 -11.28
CA VAL A 139 -1.31 2.50 -12.58
C VAL A 139 -2.20 1.79 -13.59
N ALA A 140 -2.40 2.44 -14.75
CA ALA A 140 -2.90 1.79 -15.95
C ALA A 140 -1.69 1.23 -16.74
N PRO A 141 -1.42 -0.10 -16.74
CA PRO A 141 -0.18 -0.62 -17.31
C PRO A 141 -0.01 -0.26 -18.79
N GLN A 142 -1.10 -0.29 -19.55
CA GLN A 142 -1.12 0.08 -20.98
C GLN A 142 -0.69 1.53 -21.26
N SER A 143 -0.70 2.41 -20.26
CA SER A 143 -0.35 3.83 -20.39
C SER A 143 0.87 4.22 -19.58
N PHE A 144 1.54 3.27 -18.92
CA PHE A 144 2.63 3.62 -18.00
C PHE A 144 3.99 3.70 -18.68
N LYS A 145 4.43 2.62 -19.35
CA LYS A 145 5.67 2.62 -20.13
C LYS A 145 5.64 1.47 -21.13
N ASP A 146 5.84 1.79 -22.41
CA ASP A 146 6.06 0.83 -23.49
C ASP A 146 7.58 0.57 -23.60
N SER A 147 7.96 -0.72 -23.62
CA SER A 147 9.35 -1.18 -23.66
C SER A 147 9.76 -1.87 -24.97
N ASP A 148 8.83 -2.05 -25.92
CA ASP A 148 9.08 -2.74 -27.20
C ASP A 148 8.68 -1.94 -28.45
N GLY A 149 8.01 -0.80 -28.27
CA GLY A 149 7.68 0.15 -29.32
C GLY A 149 6.38 -0.16 -30.07
N ASP A 150 5.53 -1.06 -29.56
CA ASP A 150 4.23 -1.39 -30.18
C ASP A 150 3.13 -0.33 -29.92
N GLY A 151 3.42 0.64 -29.05
CA GLY A 151 2.54 1.74 -28.67
C GLY A 151 1.72 1.48 -27.41
N TYR A 152 1.79 0.29 -26.80
CA TYR A 152 1.11 -0.08 -25.57
C TYR A 152 2.11 -0.30 -24.43
N GLY A 153 1.74 0.14 -23.23
CA GLY A 153 2.54 -0.10 -22.05
C GLY A 153 2.47 -1.56 -21.60
N ASP A 154 3.60 -2.09 -21.16
CA ASP A 154 3.79 -3.52 -20.86
C ASP A 154 4.40 -3.73 -19.45
N PHE A 155 4.48 -4.99 -19.00
CA PHE A 155 5.00 -5.29 -17.67
C PHE A 155 6.52 -5.09 -17.52
N LYS A 156 7.27 -5.17 -18.62
CA LYS A 156 8.70 -4.91 -18.60
C LYS A 156 8.95 -3.41 -18.39
N GLY A 157 8.25 -2.54 -19.11
CA GLY A 157 8.24 -1.10 -18.92
C GLY A 157 7.76 -0.69 -17.53
N LEU A 158 6.71 -1.31 -17.00
CA LEU A 158 6.28 -1.11 -15.62
C LEU A 158 7.37 -1.49 -14.61
N THR A 159 8.06 -2.61 -14.84
CA THR A 159 9.14 -3.08 -13.96
C THR A 159 10.35 -2.14 -14.00
N GLU A 160 10.72 -1.63 -15.17
CA GLU A 160 11.80 -0.64 -15.35
C GLU A 160 11.54 0.65 -14.56
N LYS A 161 10.27 1.04 -14.40
CA LYS A 161 9.84 2.25 -13.71
C LYS A 161 9.41 2.03 -12.26
N MET A 162 9.56 0.81 -11.73
CA MET A 162 9.12 0.48 -10.38
C MET A 162 9.89 1.25 -9.29
N SER A 163 11.19 1.53 -9.50
CA SER A 163 11.99 2.33 -8.55
C SER A 163 11.48 3.77 -8.43
N TYR A 164 10.95 4.36 -9.51
CA TYR A 164 10.31 5.68 -9.43
C TYR A 164 9.11 5.66 -8.47
N ILE A 165 8.23 4.66 -8.58
CA ILE A 165 7.07 4.52 -7.69
C ILE A 165 7.50 4.30 -6.23
N THR A 166 8.49 3.43 -6.03
CA THR A 166 8.82 2.91 -4.69
C THR A 166 9.85 3.74 -3.96
N ASP A 167 10.96 4.09 -4.61
CA ASP A 167 12.08 4.81 -4.01
C ASP A 167 11.88 6.33 -4.07
N ASN A 168 11.37 6.86 -5.18
CA ASN A 168 11.17 8.32 -5.32
C ASN A 168 9.88 8.74 -4.61
N LEU A 169 8.73 8.16 -4.98
CA LEU A 169 7.42 8.56 -4.43
C LEU A 169 7.13 7.97 -3.03
N GLY A 170 7.78 6.87 -2.67
CA GLY A 170 7.58 6.19 -1.39
C GLY A 170 6.35 5.27 -1.35
N ALA A 171 5.77 4.91 -2.51
CA ALA A 171 4.59 4.05 -2.58
C ALA A 171 4.99 2.59 -2.74
N LYS A 172 4.67 1.74 -1.75
CA LYS A 172 4.97 0.30 -1.78
C LYS A 172 3.79 -0.56 -2.21
N ALA A 173 2.61 0.03 -2.34
CA ALA A 173 1.42 -0.64 -2.84
C ALA A 173 1.08 -0.11 -4.23
N ILE A 174 0.99 -1.01 -5.20
CA ILE A 174 0.70 -0.72 -6.59
C ILE A 174 -0.64 -1.35 -6.93
N TRP A 175 -1.60 -0.52 -7.32
CA TRP A 175 -2.90 -0.94 -7.83
C TRP A 175 -2.86 -0.90 -9.35
N LEU A 176 -3.01 -2.06 -9.97
CA LEU A 176 -3.08 -2.18 -11.42
C LEU A 176 -4.53 -2.11 -11.86
N ASN A 177 -4.83 -1.21 -12.79
CA ASN A 177 -6.07 -1.29 -13.55
C ASN A 177 -6.15 -2.65 -14.28
N SER A 178 -7.35 -3.07 -14.69
CA SER A 178 -7.62 -4.35 -15.36
C SER A 178 -6.50 -4.79 -16.34
N ILE A 179 -5.91 -5.94 -16.03
CA ILE A 179 -4.87 -6.61 -16.85
C ILE A 179 -5.40 -7.85 -17.56
N TYR A 180 -6.67 -8.17 -17.35
CA TYR A 180 -7.26 -9.42 -17.78
C TYR A 180 -7.37 -9.49 -19.30
N LYS A 181 -7.30 -10.71 -19.80
CA LYS A 181 -7.55 -10.99 -21.20
C LYS A 181 -8.94 -10.48 -21.60
N ASN A 182 -8.97 -9.60 -22.59
CA ASN A 182 -10.19 -8.98 -23.08
C ASN A 182 -10.32 -9.16 -24.60
N ASP A 183 -11.46 -8.77 -25.15
CA ASP A 183 -11.76 -8.86 -26.58
C ASP A 183 -11.29 -7.64 -27.40
N GLY A 184 -10.49 -6.77 -26.81
CA GLY A 184 -9.98 -5.54 -27.43
C GLY A 184 -11.00 -4.42 -27.54
N ARG A 185 -12.23 -4.58 -27.06
CA ARG A 185 -13.25 -3.53 -27.05
C ARG A 185 -13.20 -2.72 -25.76
N ASP A 186 -13.65 -1.47 -25.87
CA ASP A 186 -13.88 -0.54 -24.76
C ASP A 186 -12.71 -0.46 -23.76
N GLY A 187 -11.48 -0.38 -24.30
CA GLY A 187 -10.25 -0.14 -23.55
C GLY A 187 -10.02 -1.11 -22.38
N GLY A 188 -10.35 -2.38 -22.60
CA GLY A 188 -9.99 -3.48 -21.69
C GLY A 188 -11.04 -3.87 -20.65
N LEU A 189 -12.28 -3.36 -20.76
CA LEU A 189 -13.38 -3.74 -19.86
C LEU A 189 -14.16 -4.98 -20.32
N GLY A 190 -14.04 -5.35 -21.61
CA GLY A 190 -14.64 -6.55 -22.18
C GLY A 190 -13.89 -7.83 -21.83
N ILE A 191 -13.88 -8.23 -20.56
CA ILE A 191 -13.11 -9.40 -20.09
C ILE A 191 -13.66 -10.68 -20.72
N ILE A 192 -12.77 -11.49 -21.32
CA ILE A 192 -13.09 -12.82 -21.86
C ILE A 192 -12.47 -13.95 -21.03
N ASP A 193 -11.48 -13.66 -20.19
CA ASP A 193 -10.95 -14.58 -19.18
C ASP A 193 -10.38 -13.81 -17.98
N HIS A 194 -11.00 -13.99 -16.81
CA HIS A 194 -10.61 -13.34 -15.55
C HIS A 194 -9.38 -13.95 -14.88
N LYS A 195 -8.90 -15.12 -15.36
CA LYS A 195 -7.77 -15.87 -14.79
C LYS A 195 -6.57 -15.90 -15.73
N ASP A 196 -6.62 -15.18 -16.84
CA ASP A 196 -5.54 -15.01 -17.80
C ASP A 196 -5.22 -13.52 -18.00
N ILE A 197 -4.04 -13.22 -18.55
CA ILE A 197 -3.55 -11.86 -18.76
C ILE A 197 -3.65 -11.51 -20.24
N ASP A 198 -3.96 -10.26 -20.55
CA ASP A 198 -3.98 -9.82 -21.94
C ASP A 198 -2.57 -9.89 -22.56
N PRO A 199 -2.39 -10.58 -23.71
CA PRO A 199 -1.10 -10.69 -24.38
C PRO A 199 -0.42 -9.35 -24.70
N LYS A 200 -1.19 -8.27 -24.84
CA LYS A 200 -0.63 -6.92 -25.09
C LYS A 200 0.33 -6.44 -24.00
N PHE A 201 0.27 -7.01 -22.80
CA PHE A 201 1.17 -6.63 -21.71
C PHE A 201 2.51 -7.38 -21.75
N GLY A 202 2.76 -8.16 -22.80
CA GLY A 202 4.06 -8.79 -23.07
C GLY A 202 4.48 -9.84 -22.05
N VAL A 203 3.53 -10.42 -21.29
CA VAL A 203 3.81 -11.35 -20.21
C VAL A 203 2.88 -12.57 -20.27
N SER A 204 3.42 -13.75 -20.01
CA SER A 204 2.58 -14.93 -19.79
C SER A 204 1.99 -14.92 -18.36
N LEU A 205 0.92 -15.69 -18.14
CA LEU A 205 0.35 -15.85 -16.81
C LEU A 205 1.39 -16.36 -15.78
N ASP A 206 2.26 -17.28 -16.17
CA ASP A 206 3.25 -17.87 -15.28
C ASP A 206 4.39 -16.88 -14.96
N ASP A 207 4.86 -16.15 -15.97
CA ASP A 207 5.86 -15.09 -15.77
C ASP A 207 5.32 -13.98 -14.86
N PHE A 208 4.04 -13.62 -15.00
CA PHE A 208 3.41 -12.65 -14.10
C PHE A 208 3.29 -13.19 -12.67
N LYS A 209 2.95 -14.46 -12.47
CA LYS A 209 2.94 -15.08 -11.13
C LYS A 209 4.34 -15.06 -10.51
N ASP A 210 5.39 -15.28 -11.30
CA ASP A 210 6.76 -15.19 -10.81
C ASP A 210 7.18 -13.74 -10.50
N TRP A 211 6.72 -12.78 -11.31
CA TRP A 211 6.86 -11.36 -11.01
C TRP A 211 6.16 -10.97 -9.71
N LEU A 212 4.93 -11.42 -9.45
CA LEU A 212 4.22 -11.22 -8.18
C LEU A 212 5.02 -11.76 -6.98
N LYS A 213 5.59 -12.97 -7.10
CA LYS A 213 6.45 -13.56 -6.06
C LYS A 213 7.67 -12.70 -5.79
N LYS A 214 8.32 -12.15 -6.84
CA LYS A 214 9.46 -11.23 -6.72
C LYS A 214 9.06 -9.94 -6.01
N MET A 215 7.99 -9.28 -6.45
CA MET A 215 7.49 -8.05 -5.83
C MET A 215 7.20 -8.26 -4.33
N ARG A 216 6.57 -9.39 -3.98
CA ARG A 216 6.30 -9.74 -2.58
C ARG A 216 7.58 -9.96 -1.76
N LYS A 217 8.61 -10.61 -2.32
CA LYS A 217 9.91 -10.80 -1.63
C LYS A 217 10.59 -9.45 -1.34
N GLU A 218 10.37 -8.46 -2.19
CA GLU A 218 10.87 -7.09 -2.04
C GLU A 218 9.94 -6.22 -1.16
N GLY A 219 8.94 -6.81 -0.50
CA GLY A 219 8.02 -6.10 0.41
C GLY A 219 6.95 -5.27 -0.29
N LYS A 220 6.85 -5.33 -1.62
CA LYS A 220 5.85 -4.60 -2.41
C LYS A 220 4.50 -5.32 -2.38
N LYS A 221 3.42 -4.56 -2.53
CA LYS A 221 2.04 -5.05 -2.56
C LYS A 221 1.45 -4.79 -3.93
N ILE A 222 0.95 -5.83 -4.59
CA ILE A 222 0.27 -5.70 -5.87
C ILE A 222 -1.22 -5.95 -5.66
N ILE A 223 -2.05 -5.00 -6.09
CA ILE A 223 -3.50 -5.02 -6.00
C ILE A 223 -4.04 -5.07 -7.44
N LEU A 224 -5.06 -5.88 -7.70
CA LEU A 224 -5.74 -5.94 -8.99
C LEU A 224 -7.16 -5.36 -8.89
N ASP A 225 -7.70 -4.93 -10.02
CA ASP A 225 -9.15 -4.75 -10.13
C ASP A 225 -9.88 -6.10 -10.06
N LEU A 226 -11.07 -6.12 -9.45
CA LEU A 226 -12.07 -7.16 -9.62
C LEU A 226 -13.29 -6.51 -10.26
N ILE A 227 -13.72 -7.06 -11.40
CA ILE A 227 -14.89 -6.61 -12.15
C ILE A 227 -15.94 -7.73 -12.07
N PRO A 228 -16.71 -7.80 -10.97
CA PRO A 228 -17.64 -8.90 -10.74
C PRO A 228 -18.98 -8.73 -11.48
N ASN A 229 -19.25 -7.52 -11.97
CA ASN A 229 -20.54 -7.10 -12.51
C ASN A 229 -20.83 -7.69 -13.90
N GLN A 230 -19.82 -7.78 -14.76
CA GLN A 230 -20.03 -8.02 -16.19
C GLN A 230 -18.86 -8.80 -16.81
N THR A 231 -19.11 -9.36 -17.99
CA THR A 231 -18.07 -9.90 -18.88
C THR A 231 -18.24 -9.32 -20.28
N SER A 232 -17.32 -9.58 -21.21
CA SER A 232 -17.60 -9.36 -22.64
C SER A 232 -18.73 -10.28 -23.13
N LYS A 233 -19.51 -9.82 -24.11
CA LYS A 233 -20.43 -10.66 -24.89
C LYS A 233 -19.74 -11.81 -25.66
N ASN A 234 -18.41 -11.77 -25.82
CA ASN A 234 -17.62 -12.85 -26.39
C ASN A 234 -17.13 -13.86 -25.33
N HIS A 235 -17.40 -13.62 -24.05
CA HIS A 235 -17.02 -14.55 -22.98
C HIS A 235 -17.76 -15.88 -23.16
N THR A 236 -17.08 -17.00 -22.91
CA THR A 236 -17.68 -18.33 -23.06
C THR A 236 -18.97 -18.48 -22.25
N TRP A 237 -19.01 -17.96 -21.03
CA TRP A 237 -20.22 -17.94 -20.21
C TRP A 237 -21.40 -17.29 -20.94
N PHE A 238 -21.23 -16.12 -21.57
CA PHE A 238 -22.33 -15.45 -22.28
C PHE A 238 -22.77 -16.22 -23.51
N LEU A 239 -21.81 -16.70 -24.30
CA LEU A 239 -22.09 -17.47 -25.52
C LEU A 239 -22.85 -18.77 -25.22
N GLU A 240 -22.51 -19.46 -24.13
CA GLU A 240 -23.19 -20.68 -23.71
C GLU A 240 -24.53 -20.38 -23.00
N SER A 241 -24.62 -19.26 -22.26
CA SER A 241 -25.87 -18.77 -21.67
C SER A 241 -26.90 -18.47 -22.76
N LYS A 242 -26.48 -17.76 -23.82
CA LYS A 242 -27.31 -17.43 -24.99
C LYS A 242 -27.90 -18.66 -25.67
N LYS A 243 -27.14 -19.76 -25.73
CA LYS A 243 -27.60 -21.06 -26.27
C LYS A 243 -28.51 -21.84 -25.31
N GLY A 244 -28.68 -21.37 -24.07
CA GLY A 244 -29.46 -22.06 -23.04
C GLY A 244 -28.77 -23.30 -22.47
N VAL A 245 -27.44 -23.38 -22.53
CA VAL A 245 -26.70 -24.51 -21.94
C VAL A 245 -26.92 -24.53 -20.43
N GLN A 246 -27.36 -25.68 -19.90
CA GLN A 246 -27.94 -25.78 -18.55
C GLN A 246 -27.09 -25.16 -17.44
N LYS A 247 -25.76 -25.31 -17.48
CA LYS A 247 -24.85 -24.69 -16.49
C LYS A 247 -24.90 -23.16 -16.55
N TYR A 248 -24.87 -22.58 -17.75
CA TYR A 248 -24.70 -21.14 -17.97
C TYR A 248 -26.01 -20.40 -18.20
N LYS A 249 -27.13 -21.12 -18.30
CA LYS A 249 -28.45 -20.57 -18.66
C LYS A 249 -28.80 -19.33 -17.85
N ASP A 250 -28.51 -19.33 -16.56
CA ASP A 250 -28.86 -18.26 -15.62
C ASP A 250 -27.62 -17.50 -15.11
N TYR A 251 -26.49 -17.56 -15.83
CA TYR A 251 -25.27 -16.81 -15.48
C TYR A 251 -25.37 -15.30 -15.73
N TYR A 252 -26.32 -14.87 -16.57
CA TYR A 252 -26.57 -13.46 -16.90
C TYR A 252 -28.03 -13.12 -16.60
N VAL A 253 -28.31 -11.83 -16.46
CA VAL A 253 -29.67 -11.35 -16.20
C VAL A 253 -30.45 -11.34 -17.52
N TRP A 254 -31.42 -12.26 -17.63
CA TRP A 254 -32.30 -12.38 -18.79
C TRP A 254 -33.75 -12.05 -18.43
N SER A 255 -34.46 -11.37 -19.33
CA SER A 255 -35.88 -11.04 -19.21
C SER A 255 -36.64 -11.55 -20.43
N ASN A 256 -37.68 -12.35 -20.18
CA ASN A 256 -38.60 -12.86 -21.19
C ASN A 256 -39.84 -11.97 -21.38
N LYS A 257 -39.87 -10.78 -20.75
CA LYS A 257 -40.97 -9.82 -20.88
C LYS A 257 -41.12 -9.38 -22.34
N THR A 258 -42.36 -9.10 -22.75
CA THR A 258 -42.66 -8.60 -24.10
C THR A 258 -41.89 -7.32 -24.39
N ASP A 259 -41.96 -6.38 -23.45
CA ASP A 259 -41.22 -5.13 -23.46
C ASP A 259 -40.09 -5.19 -22.43
N ALA A 260 -38.96 -4.57 -22.75
CA ALA A 260 -37.84 -4.45 -21.81
C ALA A 260 -38.24 -3.61 -20.60
N PRO A 261 -37.73 -3.92 -19.38
CA PRO A 261 -37.83 -2.99 -18.26
C PRO A 261 -37.26 -1.61 -18.61
N ASN A 262 -37.82 -0.55 -18.05
CA ASN A 262 -37.48 0.84 -18.37
C ASN A 262 -36.11 1.32 -17.83
N TRP A 263 -35.19 0.41 -17.49
CA TRP A 263 -33.93 0.73 -16.84
C TRP A 263 -32.98 1.47 -17.79
N GLU A 264 -32.27 2.46 -17.25
CA GLU A 264 -31.25 3.23 -17.96
C GLU A 264 -29.87 2.75 -17.52
N SER A 265 -29.00 2.52 -18.50
CA SER A 265 -27.59 2.22 -18.27
C SER A 265 -26.87 3.42 -17.67
N TYR A 266 -25.65 3.20 -17.19
CA TYR A 266 -24.76 4.25 -16.70
C TYR A 266 -24.56 5.40 -17.71
N TYR A 267 -24.60 5.09 -19.01
CA TYR A 267 -24.41 6.09 -20.08
C TYR A 267 -25.71 6.78 -20.52
N GLY A 268 -26.84 6.50 -19.87
CA GLY A 268 -28.14 7.13 -20.14
C GLY A 268 -28.90 6.55 -21.34
N GLU A 269 -28.41 5.47 -21.94
CA GLU A 269 -29.12 4.67 -22.94
C GLU A 269 -29.90 3.51 -22.29
N PRO A 270 -30.88 2.89 -22.96
CA PRO A 270 -31.59 1.73 -22.41
C PRO A 270 -30.63 0.62 -21.96
N ALA A 271 -30.82 0.09 -20.75
CA ALA A 271 -29.95 -0.94 -20.17
C ALA A 271 -30.22 -2.35 -20.71
N TRP A 272 -31.17 -2.51 -21.62
CA TRP A 272 -31.63 -3.82 -22.09
C TRP A 272 -31.49 -3.95 -23.59
N LYS A 273 -30.90 -5.08 -24.02
CA LYS A 273 -30.78 -5.42 -25.43
C LYS A 273 -31.37 -6.79 -25.73
N LYS A 274 -32.15 -6.86 -26.80
CA LYS A 274 -32.76 -8.11 -27.24
C LYS A 274 -31.72 -8.98 -27.96
N ASP A 275 -31.55 -10.20 -27.50
CA ASP A 275 -30.77 -11.21 -28.22
C ASP A 275 -31.67 -11.96 -29.21
N THR A 276 -31.17 -12.18 -30.43
CA THR A 276 -31.95 -12.81 -31.50
C THR A 276 -31.96 -14.33 -31.47
N GLU A 277 -30.99 -14.97 -30.83
CA GLU A 277 -30.91 -16.44 -30.73
C GLU A 277 -31.74 -16.94 -29.55
N ARG A 278 -31.61 -16.28 -28.40
CA ARG A 278 -32.35 -16.59 -27.18
C ARG A 278 -33.76 -15.98 -27.19
N ASN A 279 -33.98 -14.95 -28.00
CA ASN A 279 -35.23 -14.19 -28.09
C ASN A 279 -35.69 -13.61 -26.73
N GLU A 280 -34.73 -13.24 -25.89
CA GLU A 280 -34.91 -12.61 -24.58
C GLU A 280 -34.07 -11.32 -24.52
N TRP A 281 -34.39 -10.43 -23.58
CA TRP A 281 -33.60 -9.24 -23.29
C TRP A 281 -32.52 -9.59 -22.29
N TYR A 282 -31.28 -9.16 -22.51
CA TYR A 282 -30.23 -9.20 -21.48
C TYR A 282 -29.91 -7.80 -20.97
N LEU A 283 -29.52 -7.72 -19.70
CA LEU A 283 -29.10 -6.50 -19.03
C LEU A 283 -27.66 -6.12 -19.40
N HIS A 284 -27.41 -4.82 -19.54
CA HIS A 284 -26.09 -4.22 -19.67
C HIS A 284 -26.01 -2.82 -19.02
N GLN A 285 -25.41 -2.70 -17.85
CA GLN A 285 -25.27 -1.44 -17.11
C GLN A 285 -24.25 -0.49 -17.74
N PHE A 286 -23.21 -1.02 -18.41
CA PHE A 286 -22.10 -0.24 -18.97
C PHE A 286 -21.93 -0.46 -20.48
N GLY A 287 -23.02 -0.78 -21.17
CA GLY A 287 -23.08 -0.87 -22.64
C GLY A 287 -23.25 -2.29 -23.16
N ALA A 288 -23.91 -2.40 -24.30
CA ALA A 288 -24.40 -3.66 -24.87
C ALA A 288 -23.37 -4.77 -25.13
N ASP A 289 -22.08 -4.44 -25.14
CA ASP A 289 -21.00 -5.41 -25.32
C ASP A 289 -20.50 -5.99 -23.98
N HIS A 290 -21.04 -5.50 -22.86
CA HIS A 290 -20.77 -5.92 -21.48
C HIS A 290 -22.04 -6.39 -20.77
N PRO A 291 -22.56 -7.58 -21.10
CA PRO A 291 -23.71 -8.16 -20.42
C PRO A 291 -23.45 -8.40 -18.92
N ASP A 292 -24.41 -8.03 -18.08
CA ASP A 292 -24.31 -8.19 -16.62
C ASP A 292 -24.49 -9.64 -16.18
N LEU A 293 -23.59 -10.06 -15.30
CA LEU A 293 -23.65 -11.32 -14.60
C LEU A 293 -24.80 -11.30 -13.59
N ASN A 294 -25.54 -12.40 -13.51
CA ASN A 294 -26.60 -12.54 -12.53
C ASN A 294 -26.00 -12.88 -11.15
N LEU A 295 -25.66 -11.87 -10.37
CA LEU A 295 -25.13 -12.05 -9.02
C LEU A 295 -26.22 -12.36 -7.98
N GLN A 296 -27.47 -12.62 -8.36
CA GLN A 296 -28.41 -13.36 -7.51
C GLN A 296 -28.20 -14.87 -7.57
N ASN A 297 -27.53 -15.36 -8.62
CA ASN A 297 -27.20 -16.77 -8.78
C ASN A 297 -25.97 -17.14 -7.94
N GLU A 298 -26.14 -18.08 -7.00
CA GLU A 298 -25.05 -18.56 -6.13
C GLU A 298 -23.88 -19.16 -6.91
N ASP A 299 -24.13 -19.84 -8.04
CA ASP A 299 -23.08 -20.42 -8.88
C ASP A 299 -22.17 -19.32 -9.47
N VAL A 300 -22.76 -18.18 -9.86
CA VAL A 300 -22.01 -17.03 -10.38
C VAL A 300 -21.18 -16.40 -9.26
N ARG A 301 -21.76 -16.24 -8.05
CA ARG A 301 -21.02 -15.75 -6.87
C ARG A 301 -19.81 -16.64 -6.56
N GLU A 302 -19.96 -17.96 -6.65
CA GLU A 302 -18.86 -18.90 -6.46
C GLU A 302 -17.77 -18.80 -7.54
N GLU A 303 -18.14 -18.58 -8.80
CA GLU A 303 -17.15 -18.33 -9.88
C GLU A 303 -16.34 -17.06 -9.59
N ILE A 304 -16.97 -15.96 -9.15
CA ILE A 304 -16.27 -14.72 -8.75
C ILE A 304 -15.35 -14.95 -7.54
N LYS A 305 -15.83 -15.63 -6.49
CA LYS A 305 -14.99 -16.01 -5.34
C LYS A 305 -13.83 -16.91 -5.77
N GLY A 306 -14.04 -17.78 -6.75
CA GLY A 306 -13.01 -18.60 -7.37
C GLY A 306 -11.93 -17.80 -8.11
N ILE A 307 -12.30 -16.69 -8.77
CA ILE A 307 -11.34 -15.75 -9.37
C ILE A 307 -10.48 -15.09 -8.28
N MET A 308 -11.09 -14.63 -7.18
CA MET A 308 -10.33 -14.04 -6.07
C MET A 308 -9.33 -15.03 -5.47
N LYS A 309 -9.76 -16.27 -5.19
CA LYS A 309 -8.91 -17.33 -4.64
C LYS A 309 -7.71 -17.61 -5.55
N PHE A 310 -7.95 -17.75 -6.85
CA PHE A 310 -6.90 -17.98 -7.85
C PHE A 310 -5.78 -16.93 -7.80
N TRP A 311 -6.13 -15.65 -7.73
CA TRP A 311 -5.16 -14.56 -7.68
C TRP A 311 -4.53 -14.38 -6.29
N PHE A 312 -5.25 -14.63 -5.21
CA PHE A 312 -4.67 -14.65 -3.88
C PHE A 312 -3.66 -15.79 -3.68
N ASP A 313 -3.92 -16.97 -4.26
CA ASP A 313 -2.97 -18.08 -4.33
C ASP A 313 -1.70 -17.69 -5.10
N ALA A 314 -1.86 -16.93 -6.19
CA ALA A 314 -0.74 -16.37 -6.96
C ALA A 314 0.06 -15.31 -6.18
N GLY A 315 -0.51 -14.70 -5.14
CA GLY A 315 0.17 -13.77 -4.24
C GLY A 315 -0.32 -12.32 -4.30
N VAL A 316 -1.40 -12.03 -5.02
CA VAL A 316 -2.05 -10.71 -5.03
C VAL A 316 -2.37 -10.26 -3.59
N SER A 317 -2.16 -8.99 -3.30
CA SER A 317 -2.25 -8.39 -1.96
C SER A 317 -3.63 -7.78 -1.67
N GLY A 318 -4.49 -7.66 -2.67
CA GLY A 318 -5.85 -7.15 -2.48
C GLY A 318 -6.56 -6.91 -3.80
N PHE A 319 -7.83 -6.51 -3.69
CA PHE A 319 -8.67 -6.13 -4.81
C PHE A 319 -9.32 -4.77 -4.63
N HIS A 320 -9.37 -4.02 -5.73
CA HIS A 320 -10.33 -2.95 -5.93
C HIS A 320 -11.60 -3.53 -6.54
N ILE A 321 -12.76 -3.35 -5.92
CA ILE A 321 -14.05 -3.84 -6.42
C ILE A 321 -14.69 -2.75 -7.29
N GLN A 322 -14.80 -3.01 -8.59
CA GLN A 322 -15.47 -2.10 -9.52
C GLN A 322 -16.99 -2.26 -9.48
N GLY A 323 -17.71 -1.17 -9.78
CA GLY A 323 -19.17 -1.20 -9.96
C GLY A 323 -19.96 -1.50 -8.68
N LEU A 324 -19.52 -1.00 -7.53
CA LEU A 324 -20.15 -1.26 -6.21
C LEU A 324 -21.68 -1.07 -6.20
N GLU A 325 -22.17 -0.08 -6.94
CA GLU A 325 -23.60 0.24 -7.01
C GLU A 325 -24.37 -0.76 -7.87
N TYR A 326 -23.73 -1.41 -8.83
CA TYR A 326 -24.39 -2.17 -9.89
C TYR A 326 -24.36 -3.68 -9.66
N LEU A 327 -23.77 -4.16 -8.56
CA LEU A 327 -23.50 -5.59 -8.36
C LEU A 327 -24.76 -6.48 -8.38
N VAL A 328 -25.87 -6.05 -7.82
CA VAL A 328 -27.10 -6.88 -7.76
C VAL A 328 -28.31 -5.99 -8.01
N GLU A 329 -29.15 -6.38 -8.94
CA GLU A 329 -30.40 -5.71 -9.29
C GLU A 329 -31.64 -6.33 -8.62
N ASP A 330 -32.81 -5.78 -8.90
CA ASP A 330 -34.12 -6.26 -8.45
C ASP A 330 -34.46 -7.64 -9.04
N ALA A 331 -34.78 -8.61 -8.18
CA ALA A 331 -35.10 -9.98 -8.58
C ALA A 331 -36.35 -10.09 -9.48
N ASP A 332 -37.32 -9.20 -9.28
CA ASP A 332 -38.58 -9.18 -10.02
C ASP A 332 -38.47 -8.36 -11.32
N LEU A 333 -37.30 -7.76 -11.58
CA LEU A 333 -37.01 -6.89 -12.72
C LEU A 333 -38.09 -5.80 -12.90
N ARG A 334 -38.57 -5.23 -11.79
CA ARG A 334 -39.62 -4.20 -11.80
C ARG A 334 -39.11 -2.93 -12.47
N ASP A 335 -40.01 -2.17 -13.09
CA ASP A 335 -39.67 -0.88 -13.66
C ASP A 335 -39.16 0.08 -12.56
N GLU A 336 -38.21 0.91 -12.95
CA GLU A 336 -37.64 1.96 -12.11
C GLU A 336 -38.67 3.04 -11.80
N ASP A 337 -38.57 3.56 -10.58
CA ASP A 337 -39.19 4.80 -10.15
C ASP A 337 -38.19 5.97 -10.21
N ASP A 338 -38.62 7.16 -9.82
CA ASP A 338 -37.78 8.37 -9.83
C ASP A 338 -36.50 8.24 -8.98
N GLN A 339 -36.44 7.30 -8.03
CA GLN A 339 -35.29 7.09 -7.15
C GLN A 339 -34.25 6.15 -7.75
N LYS A 340 -34.56 5.44 -8.85
CA LYS A 340 -33.65 4.55 -9.58
C LYS A 340 -32.97 3.51 -8.68
N LEU A 341 -33.78 2.83 -7.85
CA LEU A 341 -33.34 1.86 -6.83
C LEU A 341 -33.43 0.39 -7.27
N MET A 342 -34.05 0.09 -8.42
CA MET A 342 -34.22 -1.29 -8.87
C MET A 342 -32.96 -1.83 -9.56
N SER A 343 -32.27 -0.99 -10.32
CA SER A 343 -31.08 -1.34 -11.11
C SER A 343 -29.76 -1.17 -10.36
N ARG A 344 -29.77 -0.66 -9.12
CA ARG A 344 -28.54 -0.37 -8.36
C ARG A 344 -28.77 -0.19 -6.86
N ASN A 345 -27.69 -0.28 -6.09
CA ASN A 345 -27.63 -0.11 -4.63
C ASN A 345 -28.59 -1.06 -3.89
N ASN A 346 -28.81 -2.24 -4.46
CA ASN A 346 -29.72 -3.21 -3.92
C ASN A 346 -29.07 -3.97 -2.76
N ARG A 347 -29.88 -4.51 -1.85
CA ARG A 347 -29.39 -5.17 -0.63
C ARG A 347 -28.46 -6.35 -0.92
N GLY A 348 -28.72 -7.08 -2.02
CA GLY A 348 -27.89 -8.19 -2.46
C GLY A 348 -26.44 -7.80 -2.72
N SER A 349 -26.18 -6.55 -3.15
CA SER A 349 -24.82 -6.02 -3.34
C SER A 349 -24.05 -6.00 -2.02
N LEU A 350 -24.70 -5.55 -0.94
CA LEU A 350 -24.09 -5.49 0.39
C LEU A 350 -23.79 -6.89 0.95
N GLU A 351 -24.70 -7.85 0.73
CA GLU A 351 -24.52 -9.25 1.14
C GLU A 351 -23.38 -9.91 0.35
N PHE A 352 -23.28 -9.64 -0.95
CA PHE A 352 -22.17 -10.15 -1.75
C PHE A 352 -20.82 -9.56 -1.31
N LEU A 353 -20.75 -8.27 -0.95
CA LEU A 353 -19.54 -7.68 -0.38
C LEU A 353 -19.13 -8.33 0.96
N GLU A 354 -20.08 -8.78 1.78
CA GLU A 354 -19.79 -9.57 2.99
C GLU A 354 -19.13 -10.91 2.62
N GLU A 355 -19.62 -11.60 1.58
CA GLU A 355 -19.01 -12.85 1.10
C GLU A 355 -17.58 -12.65 0.56
N LEU A 356 -17.35 -11.60 -0.25
CA LEU A 356 -16.01 -11.28 -0.76
C LEU A 356 -15.06 -10.96 0.40
N ARG A 357 -15.55 -10.25 1.42
CA ARG A 357 -14.78 -9.96 2.64
C ARG A 357 -14.36 -11.24 3.37
N VAL A 358 -15.24 -12.21 3.51
CA VAL A 358 -14.89 -13.51 4.11
C VAL A 358 -13.74 -14.18 3.35
N VAL A 359 -13.76 -14.15 2.02
CA VAL A 359 -12.66 -14.71 1.21
C VAL A 359 -11.35 -13.98 1.49
N ALA A 360 -11.33 -12.65 1.54
CA ALA A 360 -10.11 -11.89 1.83
C ALA A 360 -9.59 -12.16 3.25
N ASP A 361 -10.46 -12.26 4.25
CA ASP A 361 -10.09 -12.55 5.64
C ASP A 361 -9.48 -13.96 5.78
N GLN A 362 -10.00 -14.95 5.04
CA GLN A 362 -9.44 -16.32 5.03
C GLN A 362 -7.98 -16.37 4.52
N TYR A 363 -7.59 -15.44 3.66
CA TYR A 363 -6.23 -15.31 3.13
C TYR A 363 -5.33 -14.36 3.94
N SER A 364 -5.84 -13.79 5.03
CA SER A 364 -5.15 -12.82 5.88
C SER A 364 -4.59 -13.45 7.16
N ASP A 365 -4.00 -14.65 7.01
CA ASP A 365 -3.61 -15.53 8.12
C ASP A 365 -2.41 -15.04 8.95
N LYS A 366 -1.57 -14.17 8.39
CA LYS A 366 -0.32 -13.71 9.00
C LYS A 366 -0.14 -12.20 8.89
N PRO A 367 0.47 -11.55 9.90
CA PRO A 367 0.87 -10.15 9.82
C PRO A 367 1.69 -9.86 8.56
N GLY A 368 1.37 -8.78 7.86
CA GLY A 368 1.99 -8.38 6.60
C GLY A 368 1.52 -9.18 5.38
N ARG A 369 0.58 -10.12 5.52
CA ARG A 369 -0.07 -10.86 4.42
C ARG A 369 -1.56 -10.56 4.29
N GLU A 370 -2.04 -9.52 4.95
CA GLU A 370 -3.43 -9.09 4.90
C GLU A 370 -3.87 -8.80 3.47
N ARG A 371 -5.08 -9.22 3.12
CA ARG A 371 -5.70 -9.02 1.81
C ARG A 371 -6.65 -7.84 1.85
N LEU A 372 -6.22 -6.73 1.24
CA LEU A 372 -7.03 -5.53 1.17
C LEU A 372 -8.22 -5.75 0.23
N LEU A 373 -9.41 -5.30 0.64
CA LEU A 373 -10.54 -5.07 -0.26
C LEU A 373 -10.98 -3.62 -0.11
N PHE A 374 -11.10 -2.92 -1.21
CA PHE A 374 -11.62 -1.57 -1.25
C PHE A 374 -12.42 -1.33 -2.50
N GLY A 375 -13.15 -0.22 -2.54
CA GLY A 375 -13.88 0.21 -3.72
C GLY A 375 -14.01 1.73 -3.71
N SER A 376 -13.94 2.32 -4.89
CA SER A 376 -14.09 3.75 -5.07
C SER A 376 -15.55 4.13 -5.19
N VAL A 377 -15.93 5.25 -4.56
CA VAL A 377 -17.29 5.79 -4.66
C VAL A 377 -17.25 7.20 -5.26
N LEU A 378 -18.04 7.40 -6.30
CA LEU A 378 -18.25 8.69 -6.93
C LEU A 378 -19.58 9.24 -6.41
N MET A 379 -19.60 10.49 -5.94
CA MET A 379 -20.84 11.17 -5.53
C MET A 379 -21.68 10.50 -4.41
N ALA A 380 -21.20 9.41 -3.79
CA ALA A 380 -21.92 8.73 -2.72
C ALA A 380 -22.09 9.65 -1.50
N ASN A 381 -23.30 9.67 -0.95
CA ASN A 381 -23.53 10.35 0.33
C ASN A 381 -22.89 9.54 1.47
N LYS A 382 -22.68 10.20 2.61
CA LYS A 382 -22.06 9.59 3.79
C LYS A 382 -22.70 8.26 4.21
N ASN A 383 -24.02 8.15 4.16
CA ASN A 383 -24.72 6.93 4.60
C ASN A 383 -24.42 5.73 3.68
N GLN A 384 -24.43 5.95 2.37
CA GLN A 384 -24.08 4.91 1.39
C GLN A 384 -22.62 4.44 1.57
N THR A 385 -21.69 5.37 1.81
CA THR A 385 -20.30 5.03 2.12
C THR A 385 -20.19 4.17 3.38
N LEU A 386 -20.93 4.51 4.46
CA LEU A 386 -21.00 3.71 5.70
C LEU A 386 -21.51 2.29 5.45
N GLU A 387 -22.47 2.11 4.53
CA GLU A 387 -22.98 0.80 4.16
C GLU A 387 -21.91 -0.06 3.50
N TYR A 388 -21.04 0.49 2.64
CA TYR A 388 -19.99 -0.30 2.00
C TYR A 388 -18.88 -0.77 2.93
N TRP A 389 -18.61 -0.06 4.03
CA TRP A 389 -17.72 -0.57 5.08
C TRP A 389 -18.40 -1.67 5.92
N GLY A 390 -19.69 -1.50 6.20
CA GLY A 390 -20.46 -2.39 7.06
C GLY A 390 -20.27 -2.13 8.55
N THR A 391 -20.71 -3.08 9.40
CA THR A 391 -20.64 -2.99 10.87
C THR A 391 -19.56 -3.91 11.44
N ALA A 392 -19.36 -3.89 12.75
CA ALA A 392 -18.43 -4.81 13.42
C ALA A 392 -18.83 -6.29 13.21
N GLU A 393 -20.13 -6.56 13.14
CA GLU A 393 -20.74 -7.88 12.93
C GLU A 393 -20.83 -8.24 11.44
N LYS A 394 -21.08 -7.26 10.57
CA LYS A 394 -21.23 -7.42 9.12
C LYS A 394 -20.15 -6.64 8.38
N LYS A 395 -18.92 -7.15 8.42
CA LYS A 395 -17.77 -6.53 7.77
C LYS A 395 -17.87 -6.67 6.25
N ARG A 396 -17.63 -5.58 5.54
CA ARG A 396 -17.58 -5.55 4.07
C ARG A 396 -16.21 -5.03 3.63
N LEU A 397 -16.12 -3.89 2.95
CA LEU A 397 -14.85 -3.35 2.50
C LEU A 397 -13.95 -2.96 3.68
N HIS A 398 -12.64 -3.13 3.52
CA HIS A 398 -11.66 -2.66 4.49
C HIS A 398 -11.54 -1.13 4.44
N ILE A 399 -11.58 -0.59 3.22
CA ILE A 399 -11.49 0.83 2.92
C ILE A 399 -12.53 1.16 1.86
N VAL A 400 -13.26 2.26 2.04
CA VAL A 400 -14.05 2.88 0.97
C VAL A 400 -13.29 4.14 0.55
N VAL A 401 -13.15 4.36 -0.76
CA VAL A 401 -12.32 5.42 -1.34
C VAL A 401 -13.22 6.46 -2.03
N PRO A 402 -13.74 7.45 -1.31
CA PRO A 402 -14.37 8.59 -1.95
C PRO A 402 -13.37 9.40 -2.77
N VAL A 403 -13.77 9.77 -3.99
CA VAL A 403 -12.96 10.59 -4.89
C VAL A 403 -13.32 12.06 -4.71
N MET A 404 -12.32 12.93 -4.47
CA MET A 404 -12.49 14.37 -4.29
C MET A 404 -12.69 15.14 -5.61
N GLU A 405 -13.59 14.67 -6.47
CA GLU A 405 -13.86 15.26 -7.80
C GLU A 405 -14.36 16.72 -7.74
N LYS A 406 -15.04 17.09 -6.65
CA LYS A 406 -15.55 18.45 -6.40
C LYS A 406 -14.45 19.44 -6.02
N LEU A 407 -13.25 18.96 -5.70
CA LEU A 407 -12.08 19.80 -5.51
C LEU A 407 -11.56 20.26 -6.89
N LYS A 408 -12.06 21.41 -7.34
CA LYS A 408 -11.77 22.06 -8.63
C LYS A 408 -11.83 23.58 -8.51
N GLU A 409 -11.28 24.31 -9.46
CA GLU A 409 -11.41 25.76 -9.49
C GLU A 409 -12.86 26.19 -9.91
N PRO A 410 -13.48 27.20 -9.25
CA PRO A 410 -13.06 27.86 -8.02
C PRO A 410 -13.52 27.11 -6.76
N CYS A 411 -12.58 26.67 -5.92
CA CYS A 411 -12.83 26.14 -4.57
C CYS A 411 -11.90 26.84 -3.60
N ASN A 412 -12.48 27.59 -2.67
CA ASN A 412 -11.78 28.34 -1.63
C ASN A 412 -11.65 27.49 -0.34
N ALA A 413 -11.12 28.07 0.75
CA ALA A 413 -10.92 27.31 1.99
C ALA A 413 -12.23 26.80 2.60
N ALA A 414 -13.33 27.57 2.53
CA ALA A 414 -14.65 27.15 3.00
C ALA A 414 -15.20 25.97 2.19
N CYS A 415 -15.07 26.02 0.86
CA CYS A 415 -15.40 24.90 -0.02
C CYS A 415 -14.60 23.63 0.34
N ALA A 416 -13.27 23.75 0.50
CA ALA A 416 -12.42 22.63 0.90
C ALA A 416 -12.81 22.07 2.27
N LYS A 417 -13.12 22.93 3.25
CA LYS A 417 -13.60 22.51 4.57
C LYS A 417 -14.89 21.70 4.48
N THR A 418 -15.87 22.14 3.70
CA THR A 418 -17.13 21.39 3.52
C THR A 418 -16.87 20.01 2.95
N LEU A 419 -16.03 19.89 1.91
CA LEU A 419 -15.64 18.59 1.37
C LEU A 419 -14.96 17.70 2.41
N ILE A 420 -14.07 18.28 3.23
CA ILE A 420 -13.36 17.54 4.27
C ILE A 420 -14.31 17.10 5.39
N ASP A 421 -15.26 17.94 5.83
CA ASP A 421 -16.25 17.60 6.85
C ASP A 421 -17.23 16.51 6.38
N GLU A 422 -17.53 16.46 5.08
CA GLU A 422 -18.33 15.39 4.47
C GLU A 422 -17.59 14.04 4.49
N LEU A 423 -16.26 14.07 4.34
CA LEU A 423 -15.41 12.87 4.24
C LEU A 423 -14.94 12.35 5.61
N ILE A 424 -14.50 13.25 6.50
CA ILE A 424 -13.88 12.91 7.77
C ILE A 424 -14.92 12.97 8.88
N ASP A 425 -15.35 11.80 9.34
CA ASP A 425 -16.09 11.67 10.59
C ASP A 425 -15.18 11.13 11.71
N ASN A 426 -14.83 11.99 12.66
CA ASN A 426 -14.04 11.59 13.82
C ASN A 426 -14.78 10.61 14.76
N ASN A 427 -16.07 10.35 14.55
CA ASN A 427 -16.87 9.42 15.35
C ASN A 427 -16.95 8.01 14.76
N THR A 428 -16.50 7.79 13.51
CA THR A 428 -16.53 6.45 12.91
C THR A 428 -15.24 5.71 13.24
N GLN A 429 -15.36 4.40 13.46
CA GLN A 429 -14.19 3.51 13.61
C GLN A 429 -13.66 3.01 12.26
N GLN A 430 -14.24 3.47 11.14
CA GLN A 430 -13.95 2.99 9.80
C GLN A 430 -12.75 3.74 9.20
N TRP A 431 -11.92 3.01 8.44
CA TRP A 431 -10.71 3.57 7.85
C TRP A 431 -11.00 4.12 6.45
N LEU A 432 -10.77 5.42 6.28
CA LEU A 432 -11.00 6.16 5.03
C LEU A 432 -9.90 5.93 4.00
N GLY A 433 -10.25 5.94 2.71
CA GLY A 433 -9.30 6.16 1.61
C GLY A 433 -9.51 7.54 0.98
N LEU A 434 -8.45 8.15 0.46
CA LEU A 434 -8.50 9.45 -0.20
C LEU A 434 -7.88 9.37 -1.59
N GLN A 435 -8.67 9.74 -2.60
CA GLN A 435 -8.26 9.79 -4.00
C GLN A 435 -8.67 11.13 -4.61
N LEU A 436 -7.79 11.76 -5.40
CA LEU A 436 -8.08 13.03 -6.06
C LEU A 436 -8.61 12.85 -7.48
N SER A 437 -8.09 11.90 -8.23
CA SER A 437 -8.57 11.49 -9.55
C SER A 437 -8.29 10.00 -9.79
N ASN A 438 -8.84 9.44 -10.86
CA ASN A 438 -8.64 8.07 -11.29
C ASN A 438 -8.99 7.92 -12.78
N GLU A 439 -9.10 6.69 -13.27
CA GLU A 439 -9.43 6.39 -14.67
C GLU A 439 -10.85 6.79 -15.10
N TYR A 440 -11.71 7.25 -14.17
CA TYR A 440 -13.08 7.69 -14.42
C TYR A 440 -13.34 9.16 -14.05
N VAL A 441 -12.34 9.85 -13.49
CA VAL A 441 -12.46 11.22 -13.01
C VAL A 441 -11.37 12.09 -13.60
N THR A 442 -11.76 13.25 -14.11
CA THR A 442 -10.85 14.25 -14.71
C THR A 442 -9.60 14.48 -13.88
N ARG A 443 -8.42 14.49 -14.52
CA ARG A 443 -7.13 14.69 -13.84
C ARG A 443 -7.11 15.99 -13.02
N VAL A 444 -6.46 15.95 -11.87
CA VAL A 444 -6.47 17.07 -10.91
C VAL A 444 -5.92 18.35 -11.55
N ALA A 445 -4.81 18.25 -12.29
CA ALA A 445 -4.21 19.40 -12.95
C ALA A 445 -5.16 20.08 -13.95
N SER A 446 -5.96 19.31 -14.70
CA SER A 446 -6.98 19.85 -15.60
C SER A 446 -8.08 20.59 -14.83
N ARG A 447 -8.52 20.05 -13.68
CA ARG A 447 -9.53 20.71 -12.82
C ARG A 447 -9.04 22.01 -12.16
N MET A 448 -7.72 22.19 -12.07
CA MET A 448 -7.07 23.34 -11.44
C MET A 448 -6.58 24.40 -12.42
N ASP A 449 -6.79 24.21 -13.72
CA ASP A 449 -6.21 25.04 -14.78
C ASP A 449 -7.15 26.10 -15.39
N SER A 450 -8.30 26.38 -14.79
CA SER A 450 -9.20 27.35 -15.43
C SER A 450 -8.60 28.77 -15.52
N SER A 451 -7.55 29.09 -14.76
CA SER A 451 -6.84 30.37 -14.78
C SER A 451 -5.39 30.34 -15.36
N GLY A 452 -4.86 29.21 -15.83
CA GLY A 452 -3.56 29.08 -16.50
C GLY A 452 -2.28 29.26 -15.65
N GLU A 453 -2.17 30.32 -14.84
CA GLU A 453 -0.89 30.73 -14.22
C GLU A 453 -0.60 30.09 -12.85
N LEU A 454 -1.62 29.55 -12.16
CA LEU A 454 -1.49 29.10 -10.76
C LEU A 454 -1.87 27.64 -10.53
N TYR A 455 -2.18 26.87 -11.57
CA TYR A 455 -2.64 25.48 -11.42
C TYR A 455 -1.63 24.60 -10.67
N LYS A 456 -0.31 24.78 -10.85
CA LYS A 456 0.72 24.03 -10.11
C LYS A 456 0.62 24.27 -8.61
N SER A 457 0.42 25.53 -8.20
CA SER A 457 0.27 25.85 -6.77
C SER A 457 -1.06 25.32 -6.19
N ARG A 458 -2.13 25.25 -6.99
CA ARG A 458 -3.40 24.64 -6.58
C ARG A 458 -3.32 23.11 -6.52
N LEU A 459 -2.57 22.50 -7.43
CA LEU A 459 -2.26 21.07 -7.42
C LEU A 459 -1.50 20.70 -6.15
N MET A 460 -0.51 21.51 -5.77
CA MET A 460 0.20 21.38 -4.49
C MET A 460 -0.76 21.45 -3.29
N VAL A 461 -1.69 22.42 -3.28
CA VAL A 461 -2.75 22.44 -2.25
C VAL A 461 -3.55 21.12 -2.21
N ALA A 462 -3.90 20.55 -3.36
CA ALA A 462 -4.57 19.26 -3.42
C ALA A 462 -3.70 18.09 -2.91
N HIS A 463 -2.40 18.05 -3.23
CA HIS A 463 -1.45 17.07 -2.69
C HIS A 463 -1.35 17.18 -1.17
N ALA A 464 -1.29 18.39 -0.62
CA ALA A 464 -1.27 18.60 0.83
C ALA A 464 -2.54 18.09 1.52
N LEU A 465 -3.71 18.29 0.92
CA LEU A 465 -4.94 17.68 1.42
C LEU A 465 -4.86 16.15 1.38
N GLN A 466 -4.51 15.57 0.23
CA GLN A 466 -4.47 14.13 0.06
C GLN A 466 -3.48 13.44 1.01
N LEU A 467 -2.24 13.94 1.10
CA LEU A 467 -1.15 13.29 1.82
C LEU A 467 -1.21 13.51 3.34
N LEU A 468 -1.76 14.64 3.81
CA LEU A 468 -1.70 15.02 5.23
C LEU A 468 -3.03 14.86 5.98
N LEU A 469 -4.15 14.64 5.28
CA LEU A 469 -5.41 14.23 5.90
C LEU A 469 -5.38 12.74 6.34
N PRO A 470 -6.27 12.33 7.27
CA PRO A 470 -6.35 10.95 7.76
C PRO A 470 -6.85 9.96 6.71
N GLY A 471 -6.60 8.67 6.94
CA GLY A 471 -6.97 7.58 6.02
C GLY A 471 -5.78 7.09 5.21
N THR A 472 -6.01 6.32 4.15
CA THR A 472 -5.01 5.80 3.20
C THR A 472 -5.02 6.62 1.92
N VAL A 473 -3.84 6.87 1.33
CA VAL A 473 -3.71 7.64 0.08
C VAL A 473 -3.74 6.72 -1.12
N PHE A 474 -4.60 7.06 -2.09
CA PHE A 474 -4.68 6.45 -3.41
C PHE A 474 -4.30 7.50 -4.46
N ASN A 475 -3.07 7.45 -4.96
CA ASN A 475 -2.58 8.38 -5.98
C ASN A 475 -2.72 7.76 -7.37
N TYR A 476 -3.21 8.52 -8.34
CA TYR A 476 -3.30 8.08 -9.73
C TYR A 476 -2.09 8.55 -10.52
N TYR A 477 -1.53 7.69 -11.39
CA TYR A 477 -0.30 8.00 -12.10
C TYR A 477 -0.38 9.32 -12.87
N GLY A 478 0.66 10.16 -12.75
CA GLY A 478 0.75 11.46 -13.39
C GLY A 478 0.17 12.61 -12.56
N ASP A 479 -0.66 12.35 -11.54
CA ASP A 479 -1.18 13.40 -10.66
C ASP A 479 -0.08 14.01 -9.78
N GLU A 480 0.99 13.28 -9.49
CA GLU A 480 2.11 13.72 -8.65
C GLU A 480 2.92 14.87 -9.26
N PHE A 481 2.98 14.99 -10.59
CA PHE A 481 3.67 16.11 -11.26
C PHE A 481 2.73 17.02 -12.05
N GLY A 482 1.46 16.64 -12.23
CA GLY A 482 0.44 17.47 -12.85
C GLY A 482 0.16 17.16 -14.32
N GLN A 483 0.18 15.89 -14.71
CA GLN A 483 -0.31 15.45 -16.01
C GLN A 483 -1.75 15.92 -16.23
N ARG A 484 -2.02 16.45 -17.42
CA ARG A 484 -3.37 16.90 -17.83
C ARG A 484 -4.03 15.88 -18.74
N GLU A 485 -5.35 15.98 -18.81
CA GLU A 485 -6.14 15.23 -19.78
C GLU A 485 -5.66 15.49 -21.20
N SER A 486 -5.63 14.43 -22.00
CA SER A 486 -5.50 14.55 -23.44
C SER A 486 -6.91 14.53 -24.03
N ILE A 487 -7.27 15.55 -24.82
CA ILE A 487 -8.52 15.54 -25.58
C ILE A 487 -8.20 14.92 -26.95
N PRO A 488 -8.73 13.74 -27.29
CA PRO A 488 -8.50 13.13 -28.60
C PRO A 488 -9.04 14.02 -29.72
N ASP A 489 -8.29 14.12 -30.82
CA ASP A 489 -8.78 14.74 -32.05
C ASP A 489 -9.91 13.89 -32.63
N GLY A 490 -11.16 14.37 -32.53
CA GLY A 490 -12.35 13.86 -33.21
C GLY A 490 -12.79 12.41 -32.95
N SER A 491 -12.09 11.65 -32.11
CA SER A 491 -12.33 10.23 -31.85
C SER A 491 -12.66 10.00 -30.38
N ILE A 492 -13.85 10.44 -29.98
CA ILE A 492 -14.45 10.07 -28.69
C ILE A 492 -15.09 8.69 -28.92
N ASN A 493 -14.35 7.61 -28.70
CA ASN A 493 -14.87 6.26 -28.90
C ASN A 493 -15.16 5.50 -27.59
N MET A 494 -14.98 6.11 -26.42
CA MET A 494 -15.34 5.46 -25.16
C MET A 494 -15.81 6.45 -24.09
N ASN A 495 -17.03 6.99 -24.21
CA ASN A 495 -17.79 7.60 -23.10
C ASN A 495 -17.02 8.59 -22.17
N GLY A 496 -15.92 9.20 -22.63
CA GLY A 496 -15.03 10.10 -21.88
C GLY A 496 -13.78 9.47 -21.20
N ARG A 497 -13.71 8.14 -21.02
CA ARG A 497 -12.66 7.46 -20.24
C ARG A 497 -11.25 7.63 -20.83
N GLU A 498 -11.12 7.68 -22.16
CA GLU A 498 -9.80 7.76 -22.82
C GLU A 498 -9.03 9.02 -22.46
N THR A 499 -9.72 10.07 -22.06
CA THR A 499 -9.10 11.34 -21.65
C THR A 499 -8.31 11.22 -20.34
N HIS A 500 -8.69 10.27 -19.48
CA HIS A 500 -8.08 10.04 -18.17
C HIS A 500 -6.91 9.04 -18.21
N VAL A 501 -6.81 8.23 -19.26
CA VAL A 501 -5.78 7.16 -19.41
C VAL A 501 -4.71 7.50 -20.46
N SER A 502 -4.41 8.79 -20.67
CA SER A 502 -3.32 9.21 -21.56
C SER A 502 -1.96 8.66 -21.11
N PRO A 503 -1.02 8.37 -22.03
CA PRO A 503 0.29 7.85 -21.67
C PRO A 503 1.05 8.74 -20.67
N MET A 504 1.79 8.12 -19.76
CA MET A 504 2.61 8.78 -18.74
C MET A 504 3.69 9.67 -19.36
N GLN A 505 3.90 10.86 -18.78
CA GLN A 505 4.84 11.85 -19.30
C GLN A 505 6.20 11.73 -18.60
N TRP A 506 7.13 10.97 -19.19
CA TRP A 506 8.46 10.72 -18.60
C TRP A 506 9.47 11.82 -18.90
N ASN A 507 9.48 12.33 -20.13
CA ASN A 507 10.48 13.30 -20.58
C ASN A 507 9.95 14.19 -21.72
N THR A 508 10.83 15.07 -22.22
CA THR A 508 10.50 16.02 -23.29
C THR A 508 10.67 15.47 -24.72
N GLN A 509 11.01 14.20 -24.90
CA GLN A 509 11.17 13.59 -26.22
C GLN A 509 9.81 13.32 -26.88
N GLU A 510 9.80 12.84 -28.13
CA GLU A 510 8.55 12.40 -28.77
C GLU A 510 7.80 11.39 -27.91
N ASN A 511 6.47 11.40 -28.01
CA ASN A 511 5.59 10.56 -27.20
C ASN A 511 5.85 10.66 -25.67
N ALA A 512 6.41 11.78 -25.21
CA ALA A 512 6.78 12.03 -23.81
C ALA A 512 7.72 10.97 -23.18
N GLY A 513 8.48 10.23 -24.01
CA GLY A 513 9.32 9.12 -23.56
C GLY A 513 8.55 7.86 -23.13
N PHE A 514 7.23 7.83 -23.35
CA PHE A 514 6.41 6.66 -23.09
C PHE A 514 6.76 5.49 -24.02
N THR A 515 6.92 5.75 -25.33
CA THR A 515 7.29 4.74 -26.33
C THR A 515 8.38 5.29 -27.26
N ASP A 516 9.29 4.42 -27.69
CA ASP A 516 10.25 4.69 -28.76
C ASP A 516 9.68 4.32 -30.15
N GLY A 517 8.47 3.74 -30.17
CA GLY A 517 7.70 3.43 -31.37
C GLY A 517 7.09 4.68 -32.03
N PRO A 518 6.48 4.52 -33.22
CA PRO A 518 6.02 5.64 -34.02
C PRO A 518 4.83 6.39 -33.41
N LYS A 519 3.96 5.71 -32.67
CA LYS A 519 2.78 6.33 -32.05
C LYS A 519 2.30 5.52 -30.83
N PRO A 520 1.97 6.16 -29.71
CA PRO A 520 1.27 5.50 -28.61
C PRO A 520 -0.17 5.12 -28.97
N TRP A 521 -0.73 4.18 -28.25
CA TRP A 521 -2.13 3.74 -28.40
C TRP A 521 -3.15 4.86 -28.13
N ASN A 522 -2.77 5.83 -27.29
CA ASN A 522 -3.56 7.02 -26.95
C ASN A 522 -2.68 8.27 -26.98
N ASN A 523 -3.28 9.44 -27.18
CA ASN A 523 -2.57 10.71 -27.26
C ASN A 523 -1.94 11.08 -25.91
N VAL A 524 -0.67 11.53 -25.95
CA VAL A 524 -0.01 12.12 -24.78
C VAL A 524 -0.73 13.41 -24.34
N GLY A 525 -0.57 13.78 -23.08
CA GLY A 525 -1.15 15.03 -22.57
C GLY A 525 -0.50 16.26 -23.22
N PRO A 526 -1.22 17.38 -23.31
CA PRO A 526 -0.78 18.56 -24.05
C PRO A 526 0.42 19.27 -23.41
N ASN A 527 0.64 19.06 -22.10
CA ASN A 527 1.67 19.71 -21.30
C ASN A 527 2.94 18.86 -21.12
N TYR A 528 3.15 17.80 -21.92
CA TYR A 528 4.27 16.88 -21.67
C TYR A 528 5.66 17.51 -21.86
N LYS A 529 5.79 18.62 -22.58
CA LYS A 529 7.06 19.34 -22.72
C LYS A 529 7.42 20.11 -21.45
N GLU A 530 6.43 20.61 -20.72
CA GLU A 530 6.59 21.43 -19.52
C GLU A 530 6.45 20.63 -18.22
N ASP A 531 5.56 19.64 -18.20
CA ASP A 531 5.19 18.84 -17.04
C ASP A 531 5.45 17.36 -17.34
N ASN A 532 6.62 16.89 -16.95
CA ASN A 532 7.00 15.48 -17.05
C ASN A 532 7.99 15.16 -15.93
N VAL A 533 8.22 13.87 -15.70
CA VAL A 533 9.11 13.41 -14.62
C VAL A 533 10.50 14.02 -14.73
N GLN A 534 11.14 13.97 -15.91
CA GLN A 534 12.49 14.52 -16.10
C GLN A 534 12.58 16.02 -15.79
N VAL A 535 11.61 16.82 -16.24
CA VAL A 535 11.58 18.27 -15.99
C VAL A 535 11.30 18.55 -14.53
N ALA A 536 10.42 17.77 -13.90
CA ALA A 536 10.12 17.91 -12.47
C ALA A 536 11.31 17.53 -11.57
N GLU A 537 12.17 16.59 -12.00
CA GLU A 537 13.39 16.19 -11.27
C GLU A 537 14.60 17.12 -11.55
N ALA A 538 14.57 17.91 -12.63
CA ALA A 538 15.62 18.86 -12.96
C ALA A 538 15.65 20.02 -11.94
N HIS A 539 16.76 20.17 -11.21
CA HIS A 539 16.86 20.93 -9.95
C HIS A 539 16.43 22.43 -10.02
N ASN A 540 16.05 22.96 -8.84
CA ASN A 540 15.83 24.39 -8.47
C ASN A 540 14.42 24.99 -8.60
N ALA A 541 13.35 24.20 -8.72
CA ALA A 541 12.00 24.70 -8.52
C ALA A 541 11.30 23.87 -7.45
N ASN A 542 10.51 24.48 -6.57
CA ASN A 542 9.61 23.71 -5.70
C ASN A 542 8.46 23.20 -6.58
N THR A 543 8.67 22.06 -7.24
CA THR A 543 7.71 21.49 -8.18
C THR A 543 6.61 20.72 -7.43
N PRO A 544 5.46 20.45 -8.07
CA PRO A 544 4.46 19.54 -7.51
C PRO A 544 5.04 18.17 -7.14
N LEU A 545 5.99 17.65 -7.93
CA LEU A 545 6.64 16.37 -7.65
C LEU A 545 7.51 16.42 -6.38
N ASP A 546 8.31 17.47 -6.22
CA ASP A 546 9.16 17.65 -5.02
C ASP A 546 8.31 17.78 -3.76
N GLU A 547 7.19 18.51 -3.85
CA GLU A 547 6.21 18.59 -2.78
C GLU A 547 5.62 17.21 -2.47
N PHE A 548 5.13 16.48 -3.48
CA PHE A 548 4.55 15.16 -3.28
C PHE A 548 5.51 14.23 -2.54
N ILE A 549 6.79 14.19 -2.94
CA ILE A 549 7.85 13.40 -2.30
C ILE A 549 8.12 13.88 -0.86
N SER A 550 8.12 15.19 -0.62
CA SER A 550 8.36 15.75 0.72
C SER A 550 7.21 15.43 1.67
N LEU A 551 5.98 15.55 1.19
CA LEU A 551 4.77 15.26 1.95
C LEU A 551 4.56 13.76 2.16
N SER A 552 4.93 12.90 1.19
CA SER A 552 4.89 11.44 1.37
C SER A 552 5.84 10.98 2.49
N LYS A 553 7.02 11.61 2.61
CA LYS A 553 7.94 11.39 3.73
C LYS A 553 7.34 11.85 5.07
N LEU A 554 6.75 13.06 5.13
CA LEU A 554 6.09 13.54 6.34
C LEU A 554 4.94 12.62 6.77
N ARG A 555 4.18 12.11 5.81
CA ARG A 555 3.07 11.19 6.06
C ARG A 555 3.47 9.95 6.84
N THR A 556 4.73 9.51 6.80
CA THR A 556 5.23 8.36 7.58
C THR A 556 5.23 8.57 9.09
N LYS A 557 5.08 9.82 9.58
CA LYS A 557 5.04 10.14 11.01
C LYS A 557 3.73 9.66 11.64
N GLU A 558 3.80 9.21 12.89
CA GLU A 558 2.70 8.61 13.63
C GLU A 558 1.42 9.46 13.65
N SER A 559 1.56 10.78 13.84
CA SER A 559 0.43 11.70 13.83
C SER A 559 -0.28 11.78 12.47
N PHE A 560 0.43 11.66 11.35
CA PHE A 560 -0.19 11.60 10.02
C PHE A 560 -0.80 10.22 9.70
N GLN A 561 -0.25 9.16 10.28
CA GLN A 561 -0.70 7.79 10.08
C GLN A 561 -2.02 7.48 10.81
N TRP A 562 -2.16 7.85 12.09
CA TRP A 562 -3.36 7.55 12.89
C TRP A 562 -3.77 8.66 13.87
N GLY A 563 -3.14 9.82 13.80
CA GLY A 563 -3.48 10.94 14.67
C GLY A 563 -4.86 11.52 14.35
N LYS A 564 -5.56 11.98 15.38
CA LYS A 564 -6.84 12.68 15.29
C LYS A 564 -6.68 13.98 14.50
N THR A 565 -7.75 14.35 13.79
CA THR A 565 -7.76 15.53 12.93
C THR A 565 -8.70 16.59 13.47
N LYS A 566 -8.23 17.84 13.54
CA LYS A 566 -9.08 19.02 13.77
C LYS A 566 -8.89 19.97 12.59
N VAL A 567 -9.98 20.40 11.95
CA VAL A 567 -9.97 21.26 10.75
C VAL A 567 -10.73 22.55 11.05
N VAL A 568 -10.17 23.69 10.68
CA VAL A 568 -10.75 25.03 10.85
C VAL A 568 -10.53 25.84 9.57
N SER A 569 -11.54 26.59 9.15
CA SER A 569 -11.43 27.59 8.08
C SER A 569 -11.85 28.94 8.67
N PRO A 570 -10.92 29.77 9.19
CA PRO A 570 -11.26 31.03 9.84
C PRO A 570 -11.96 32.03 8.91
N ASN A 571 -11.71 31.90 7.61
CA ASN A 571 -12.32 32.68 6.54
C ASN A 571 -12.26 31.85 5.24
N ASP A 572 -12.61 32.49 4.12
CA ASP A 572 -12.60 31.86 2.79
C ASP A 572 -11.19 31.63 2.22
N GLU A 573 -10.15 32.21 2.83
CA GLU A 573 -8.78 32.17 2.32
C GLU A 573 -7.90 31.15 3.05
N LEU A 574 -8.14 30.87 4.33
CA LEU A 574 -7.26 30.04 5.16
C LEU A 574 -7.94 28.72 5.54
N LEU A 575 -7.25 27.62 5.29
CA LEU A 575 -7.57 26.32 5.86
C LEU A 575 -6.45 25.89 6.80
N LEU A 576 -6.80 25.52 8.02
CA LEU A 576 -5.89 25.02 9.02
C LEU A 576 -6.34 23.62 9.45
N PHE A 577 -5.42 22.68 9.59
CA PHE A 577 -5.72 21.43 10.28
C PHE A 577 -4.57 20.90 11.11
N THR A 578 -4.89 20.23 12.22
CA THR A 578 -3.90 19.51 13.02
C THR A 578 -4.03 18.00 12.85
N ARG A 579 -2.91 17.30 13.02
CA ARG A 579 -2.82 15.84 13.13
C ARG A 579 -2.11 15.50 14.45
N ARG A 580 -2.79 14.79 15.35
CA ARG A 580 -2.33 14.53 16.73
C ARG A 580 -2.45 13.06 17.13
N ALA A 581 -1.32 12.37 17.26
CA ALA A 581 -1.23 11.08 17.95
C ALA A 581 -0.71 11.29 19.38
N THR A 582 -1.35 10.62 20.35
CA THR A 582 -1.00 10.72 21.78
C THR A 582 0.46 10.35 22.02
N ARG A 583 1.21 11.21 22.73
CA ARG A 583 2.65 11.07 23.05
C ARG A 583 3.62 11.06 21.84
N PHE A 584 3.16 11.50 20.68
CA PHE A 584 4.02 11.74 19.51
C PHE A 584 4.02 13.23 19.16
N SER A 585 5.03 13.70 18.41
CA SER A 585 4.99 15.03 17.82
C SER A 585 3.69 15.22 17.05
N TYR A 586 3.11 16.40 17.14
CA TYR A 586 1.91 16.75 16.36
C TYR A 586 2.20 17.85 15.38
N PHE A 587 1.33 17.96 14.37
CA PHE A 587 1.55 18.85 13.25
C PHE A 587 0.36 19.78 13.06
N LEU A 588 0.64 21.02 12.65
CA LEU A 588 -0.31 21.98 12.12
C LEU A 588 0.03 22.23 10.64
N THR A 589 -0.92 21.99 9.76
CA THR A 589 -0.86 22.41 8.36
C THR A 589 -1.67 23.69 8.22
N ILE A 590 -1.09 24.71 7.59
CA ILE A 590 -1.71 25.99 7.26
C ILE A 590 -1.65 26.17 5.76
N ILE A 591 -2.79 26.42 5.12
CA ILE A 591 -2.90 26.56 3.68
C ILE A 591 -3.63 27.86 3.35
N ASN A 592 -3.01 28.69 2.52
CA ASN A 592 -3.68 29.80 1.85
C ASN A 592 -4.32 29.30 0.54
N PHE A 593 -5.65 29.39 0.40
CA PHE A 593 -6.41 29.04 -0.80
C PHE A 593 -6.62 30.22 -1.76
N SER A 594 -6.18 31.42 -1.39
CA SER A 594 -6.42 32.62 -2.17
C SER A 594 -5.29 32.91 -3.18
N ASN A 595 -5.63 33.75 -4.17
CA ASN A 595 -4.68 34.36 -5.10
C ASN A 595 -3.89 35.53 -4.48
N ASN A 596 -4.16 35.87 -3.22
CA ASN A 596 -3.60 37.02 -2.53
C ASN A 596 -2.68 36.59 -1.38
N LYS A 597 -1.86 37.52 -0.89
CA LYS A 597 -1.18 37.31 0.38
C LYS A 597 -2.20 37.38 1.51
N THR A 598 -2.18 36.39 2.40
CA THR A 598 -3.10 36.32 3.53
C THR A 598 -2.32 36.30 4.84
N TYR A 599 -2.94 36.82 5.90
CA TYR A 599 -2.35 36.87 7.24
C TYR A 599 -3.06 35.91 8.19
N VAL A 600 -2.29 35.03 8.81
CA VAL A 600 -2.75 34.11 9.84
C VAL A 600 -2.64 34.81 11.19
N ALA A 601 -3.78 35.21 11.76
CA ALA A 601 -3.82 35.90 13.04
C ALA A 601 -3.54 34.93 14.21
N PRO A 602 -2.92 35.40 15.33
CA PRO A 602 -2.65 34.55 16.49
C PRO A 602 -3.88 33.81 17.05
N HIS A 603 -5.04 34.46 17.10
CA HIS A 603 -6.28 33.84 17.60
C HIS A 603 -6.74 32.62 16.76
N ASN A 604 -6.43 32.58 15.46
CA ASN A 604 -6.71 31.40 14.62
C ASN A 604 -5.90 30.18 15.07
N LEU A 605 -4.71 30.41 15.63
CA LEU A 605 -3.80 29.35 16.10
C LEU A 605 -4.15 28.92 17.52
N GLU A 606 -4.60 29.85 18.36
CA GLU A 606 -5.18 29.54 19.67
C GLU A 606 -6.38 28.59 19.56
N GLU A 607 -7.26 28.82 18.57
CA GLU A 607 -8.38 27.92 18.30
C GLU A 607 -7.89 26.49 17.98
N MET A 608 -6.74 26.35 17.31
CA MET A 608 -6.16 25.05 16.99
C MET A 608 -5.55 24.34 18.22
N GLY A 609 -5.41 25.02 19.36
CA GLY A 609 -4.88 24.48 20.60
C GLY A 609 -3.43 24.02 20.47
N VAL A 610 -2.63 24.71 19.67
CA VAL A 610 -1.21 24.42 19.44
C VAL A 610 -0.34 25.18 20.44
N LYS A 611 0.89 24.70 20.68
CA LYS A 611 1.88 25.39 21.52
C LYS A 611 2.34 26.70 20.85
N ALA A 612 2.89 27.59 21.67
CA ALA A 612 3.40 28.90 21.25
C ALA A 612 4.51 28.82 20.19
N GLU A 613 5.45 27.89 20.39
CA GLU A 613 6.60 27.68 19.54
C GLU A 613 6.49 26.34 18.81
N GLY A 614 6.73 26.37 17.50
CA GLY A 614 6.81 25.20 16.65
C GLY A 614 7.97 25.31 15.65
N LYS A 615 8.24 24.21 14.95
CA LYS A 615 9.32 24.11 13.97
C LYS A 615 8.73 23.90 12.57
N VAL A 616 9.11 24.73 11.60
CA VAL A 616 8.69 24.50 10.20
C VAL A 616 9.39 23.26 9.66
N VAL A 617 8.61 22.27 9.27
CA VAL A 617 9.10 21.01 8.67
C VAL A 617 8.79 20.90 7.17
N TYR A 618 7.88 21.74 6.67
CA TYR A 618 7.61 21.88 5.24
C TYR A 618 7.05 23.26 4.92
N HIS A 619 7.40 23.80 3.75
CA HIS A 619 6.73 24.96 3.17
C HIS A 619 6.72 24.88 1.64
N SER A 620 5.65 25.35 1.00
CA SER A 620 5.55 25.32 -0.46
C SER A 620 6.15 26.56 -1.15
N LYS A 621 6.47 27.64 -0.43
CA LYS A 621 7.09 28.86 -0.97
C LYS A 621 7.96 29.54 0.10
N ASP A 622 9.15 29.99 -0.28
CA ASP A 622 9.99 31.02 0.37
C ASP A 622 9.99 31.11 1.91
N MET A 623 10.19 29.99 2.62
CA MET A 623 10.54 29.99 4.05
C MET A 623 11.83 29.19 4.27
N LYS A 624 12.43 29.27 5.45
CA LYS A 624 13.56 28.39 5.81
C LYS A 624 13.03 27.17 6.55
N LEU A 625 13.40 25.98 6.11
CA LEU A 625 13.20 24.76 6.89
C LEU A 625 13.93 24.86 8.23
N ASP A 626 13.37 24.19 9.25
CA ASP A 626 13.87 24.18 10.63
C ASP A 626 13.83 25.53 11.36
N GLU A 627 13.22 26.56 10.76
CA GLU A 627 12.96 27.82 11.43
C GLU A 627 11.98 27.61 12.59
N LYS A 628 12.38 28.09 13.78
CA LYS A 628 11.47 28.17 14.93
C LYS A 628 10.54 29.36 14.71
N ILE A 629 9.24 29.11 14.72
CA ILE A 629 8.24 30.15 14.65
C ILE A 629 7.55 30.25 16.02
N SER A 630 7.54 31.46 16.57
CA SER A 630 6.70 31.82 17.72
C SER A 630 5.50 32.62 17.22
N PHE A 631 4.31 32.12 17.53
CA PHE A 631 3.05 32.71 17.06
C PHE A 631 2.41 33.67 18.07
N GLN A 632 3.03 33.89 19.24
CA GLN A 632 2.41 34.62 20.34
C GLN A 632 2.31 36.14 20.12
N ASP A 633 3.19 36.73 19.31
CA ASP A 633 3.26 38.20 19.18
C ASP A 633 3.12 38.74 17.74
N LYS A 634 3.31 37.88 16.73
CA LYS A 634 3.22 38.23 15.30
C LYS A 634 2.57 37.08 14.55
N GLY A 635 1.52 37.37 13.81
CA GLY A 635 0.91 36.40 12.91
C GLY A 635 1.81 36.11 11.70
N LEU A 636 1.39 35.13 10.90
CA LEU A 636 2.18 34.64 9.77
C LEU A 636 1.60 35.16 8.45
N GLN A 637 2.42 35.82 7.64
CA GLN A 637 2.02 36.19 6.27
C GLN A 637 2.33 35.05 5.32
N LEU A 638 1.33 34.62 4.54
CA LEU A 638 1.43 33.55 3.56
C LEU A 638 1.28 34.11 2.15
N ASN A 639 2.12 33.63 1.23
CA ASN A 639 1.97 33.90 -0.19
C ASN A 639 0.73 33.17 -0.77
N PRO A 640 0.24 33.54 -1.96
CA PRO A 640 -0.84 32.83 -2.63
C PRO A 640 -0.54 31.33 -2.75
N TYR A 641 -1.49 30.47 -2.38
CA TYR A 641 -1.33 29.01 -2.41
C TYR A 641 -0.15 28.46 -1.59
N ASN A 642 0.31 29.22 -0.60
CA ASN A 642 1.38 28.78 0.28
C ASN A 642 0.85 27.80 1.34
N ILE A 643 1.57 26.70 1.50
CA ILE A 643 1.35 25.62 2.45
C ILE A 643 2.51 25.66 3.42
N VAL A 644 2.23 25.58 4.72
CA VAL A 644 3.24 25.50 5.78
C VAL A 644 2.85 24.39 6.73
N VAL A 645 3.78 23.48 7.02
CA VAL A 645 3.59 22.43 8.04
C VAL A 645 4.54 22.70 9.19
N VAL A 646 3.98 22.82 10.39
CA VAL A 646 4.68 23.12 11.62
C VAL A 646 4.60 21.90 12.55
N GLU A 647 5.75 21.40 12.98
CA GLU A 647 5.88 20.35 13.99
C GLU A 647 5.94 20.96 15.39
N TYR A 648 5.24 20.34 16.32
CA TYR A 648 5.27 20.64 17.75
C TYR A 648 5.64 19.39 18.55
N ALA A 649 6.39 19.58 19.62
CA ALA A 649 6.70 18.51 20.56
C ALA A 649 5.41 17.93 21.16
N SER A 650 5.41 16.62 21.43
CA SER A 650 4.27 15.90 21.98
C SER A 650 3.69 16.56 23.24
N ASP A 651 2.39 16.46 23.42
CA ASP A 651 1.78 16.66 24.73
C ASP A 651 2.09 15.43 25.60
N GLU A 652 2.33 15.62 26.91
CA GLU A 652 2.73 14.54 27.85
C GLU A 652 1.76 13.34 27.88
#